data_AF-K2GCE6-F1
#
_entry.id   AF-K2GCE6-F1
#
_cell.length_a   1.000
_cell.length_b   1.000
_cell.length_c   1.000
_cell.angle_alpha   90.00
_cell.angle_beta   90.00
_cell.angle_gamma   90.00
#
_symmetry.space_group_name_H-M   'P 1'
#
loop_
_entity.id
_entity.type
_entity.pdbx_description
1 polymer ?
#
loop_
_entity_poly.entity_id
_entity_poly.type
_entity_poly.pdbx_seq_one_letter_code
_entity_poly.pdbx_strand_id
1 'polypeptide(L)'
;MAVYQRFDPDLWRTVFNFECMCTLTTTDTGNLVMTGFFTTEGDYIGVYYQSEDVNTHDYYKYTTNYDYTDVTFSFVPEYTGKVAHFNDRTLKTAMNVIAKDGTEYIVTLGFYGQKNDGSDSFLFDGEIELSNPWIDVGSETVEWTKEETVQNEDGSTSTVTRSGTGEIGTDYDMDYVDGVFFTKEGGIPYNADVDITYTYNTHEKYTLNFNNLYEGTHPDLQTMIDPTTISKMTFSIIPDYYVEGSRILTGRTDDFTITLSGIEVGNGELNTKPEPMPRTVYRPAEGFDDEYDKNPKRLMEQMNILGYEKLINLYIGASHFHYKVGQEGEESTGYNVQTIDTTKGINEPFRVWLQSFLKHMKLNNFDDIIISVSMEHLQMPDEWKQLMYDGQPGATGWQPPTNFYDPNNEAVQTYIRKISKEILDIVQNEGMQVTLQLGEPWYWWQEFQPGNVNQPFEGQPPCFYSPDTLNRYESETGEQLPVYEESKTMATEENKEVWKKLKHYLGDYSEFMKSIANEYDNSRYTVLFFPPSVLDKERVPVMMQEVNTPFHVWNDNQLDFIQIEDYDWVTSENDQHVNVYPYAWLELGYPFIKQHYFAGFVLKPENADKEWPLIEKAAAGAVGRQFKETFIWAGTQIRRDSWTPRQNYYSSDCEAWMQVNLHQYGE
;
A
#
# COMPACT_ATOMS: atom_id res chain seq x y z
N MET A 1 -1.27 26.68 -16.65
CA MET A 1 -1.80 25.39 -16.16
C MET A 1 -0.61 24.46 -15.94
N ALA A 2 -0.62 23.66 -14.88
CA ALA A 2 0.46 22.70 -14.61
C ALA A 2 0.48 21.62 -15.71
N VAL A 3 1.67 21.11 -16.05
CA VAL A 3 1.86 20.05 -17.05
C VAL A 3 2.29 18.78 -16.32
N TYR A 4 1.88 17.62 -16.80
CA TYR A 4 2.44 16.34 -16.37
C TYR A 4 3.83 16.16 -16.96
N GLN A 5 4.82 15.90 -16.11
CA GLN A 5 6.14 15.47 -16.56
C GLN A 5 6.28 13.96 -16.34
N ARG A 6 6.80 13.24 -17.34
CA ARG A 6 7.24 11.84 -17.14
C ARG A 6 8.13 11.77 -15.91
N PHE A 7 8.02 10.68 -15.16
CA PHE A 7 8.82 10.43 -13.96
C PHE A 7 8.66 11.44 -12.82
N ASP A 8 7.69 12.35 -12.90
CA ASP A 8 7.28 13.14 -11.72
C ASP A 8 7.09 12.17 -10.53
N PRO A 9 7.62 12.49 -9.33
CA PRO A 9 7.60 11.57 -8.19
C PRO A 9 6.22 11.02 -7.81
N ASP A 10 5.14 11.77 -8.07
CA ASP A 10 3.77 11.33 -7.79
C ASP A 10 3.18 10.37 -8.82
N LEU A 11 3.87 10.10 -9.93
CA LEU A 11 3.43 9.17 -10.97
C LEU A 11 3.97 7.75 -10.78
N TRP A 12 4.91 7.56 -9.85
CA TRP A 12 5.47 6.26 -9.52
C TRP A 12 4.54 5.47 -8.61
N ARG A 13 4.60 4.13 -8.74
CA ARG A 13 3.86 3.17 -7.93
C ARG A 13 4.77 2.05 -7.46
N THR A 14 4.34 1.31 -6.46
CA THR A 14 5.08 0.15 -5.95
C THR A 14 4.23 -1.11 -5.99
N VAL A 15 4.89 -2.26 -6.11
CA VAL A 15 4.28 -3.59 -6.00
C VAL A 15 5.28 -4.51 -5.31
N PHE A 16 4.80 -5.45 -4.52
CA PHE A 16 5.67 -6.30 -3.71
C PHE A 16 5.05 -7.66 -3.42
N ASN A 17 5.88 -8.63 -3.04
CA ASN A 17 5.40 -9.90 -2.48
C ASN A 17 4.83 -9.70 -1.07
N PHE A 18 3.96 -10.61 -0.66
CA PHE A 18 3.09 -10.47 0.52
C PHE A 18 3.85 -10.23 1.85
N GLU A 19 5.07 -10.73 1.93
CA GLU A 19 5.92 -10.73 3.13
C GLU A 19 6.61 -9.39 3.40
N CYS A 20 6.75 -8.54 2.38
CA CYS A 20 7.39 -7.24 2.49
C CYS A 20 6.40 -6.10 2.20
N MET A 21 6.87 -4.88 2.33
CA MET A 21 6.07 -3.69 2.04
C MET A 21 6.96 -2.55 1.57
N CYS A 22 6.41 -1.71 0.72
CA CYS A 22 6.97 -0.41 0.37
C CYS A 22 5.86 0.62 0.20
N THR A 23 6.18 1.88 0.45
CA THR A 23 5.37 3.01 0.04
C THR A 23 6.22 4.07 -0.65
N LEU A 24 5.56 4.94 -1.40
CA LEU A 24 6.19 6.05 -2.12
C LEU A 24 5.66 7.38 -1.61
N THR A 25 6.56 8.28 -1.24
CA THR A 25 6.21 9.63 -0.80
C THR A 25 7.05 10.68 -1.52
N THR A 26 6.54 11.91 -1.51
CA THR A 26 7.23 13.05 -2.12
C THR A 26 6.88 14.35 -1.39
N THR A 27 7.86 15.23 -1.25
CA THR A 27 7.69 16.60 -0.74
C THR A 27 7.59 17.63 -1.85
N ASP A 28 8.16 17.34 -3.02
CA ASP A 28 8.27 18.24 -4.17
C ASP A 28 8.60 17.44 -5.45
N THR A 29 8.63 18.10 -6.60
CA THR A 29 8.86 17.43 -7.90
C THR A 29 10.27 16.87 -8.09
N GLY A 30 11.23 17.20 -7.22
CA GLY A 30 12.63 16.79 -7.32
C GLY A 30 12.99 15.56 -6.49
N ASN A 31 12.08 15.05 -5.65
CA ASN A 31 12.38 14.01 -4.67
C ASN A 31 11.31 12.90 -4.65
N LEU A 32 11.75 11.65 -4.84
CA LEU A 32 10.95 10.45 -4.63
C LEU A 32 11.58 9.64 -3.50
N VAL A 33 10.81 9.35 -2.45
CA VAL A 33 11.27 8.55 -1.30
C VAL A 33 10.52 7.22 -1.30
N MET A 34 11.28 6.14 -1.29
CA MET A 34 10.82 4.76 -1.15
C MET A 34 11.12 4.32 0.27
N THR A 35 10.09 4.00 1.06
CA THR A 35 10.25 3.53 2.44
C THR A 35 9.58 2.18 2.57
N GLY A 36 10.33 1.18 3.04
CA GLY A 36 9.88 -0.20 3.06
C GLY A 36 10.58 -1.04 4.12
N PHE A 37 10.24 -2.32 4.15
CA PHE A 37 10.94 -3.31 4.96
C PHE A 37 10.93 -4.68 4.27
N PHE A 38 11.94 -5.49 4.58
CA PHE A 38 12.05 -6.89 4.17
C PHE A 38 11.88 -7.84 5.36
N THR A 39 11.35 -9.03 5.12
CA THR A 39 11.24 -10.13 6.08
C THR A 39 11.78 -11.46 5.55
N THR A 40 11.96 -11.64 4.25
CA THR A 40 12.56 -12.85 3.63
C THR A 40 13.83 -12.55 2.84
N GLU A 41 14.63 -13.59 2.57
CA GLU A 41 15.80 -13.52 1.69
C GLU A 41 15.45 -13.29 0.21
N GLY A 42 14.23 -13.59 -0.22
CA GLY A 42 13.81 -13.44 -1.61
C GLY A 42 12.79 -12.32 -1.83
N ASP A 43 12.66 -11.41 -0.86
CA ASP A 43 11.75 -10.28 -1.01
C ASP A 43 12.12 -9.40 -2.20
N TYR A 44 11.09 -8.99 -2.92
CA TYR A 44 11.21 -8.19 -4.12
C TYR A 44 10.14 -7.10 -4.13
N ILE A 45 10.60 -5.87 -4.26
CA ILE A 45 9.76 -4.69 -4.39
C ILE A 45 10.04 -4.08 -5.76
N GLY A 46 9.01 -3.97 -6.59
CA GLY A 46 9.07 -3.29 -7.88
C GLY A 46 8.55 -1.87 -7.76
N VAL A 47 9.41 -0.86 -7.92
CA VAL A 47 8.99 0.55 -8.01
C VAL A 47 8.94 0.95 -9.48
N TYR A 48 7.75 1.29 -9.98
CA TYR A 48 7.52 1.38 -11.41
C TYR A 48 6.81 2.65 -11.87
N TYR A 49 7.11 3.02 -13.11
CA TYR A 49 6.43 4.02 -13.91
C TYR A 49 5.80 3.36 -15.13
N GLN A 50 4.58 3.76 -15.50
CA GLN A 50 3.89 3.26 -16.70
C GLN A 50 3.72 4.38 -17.71
N SER A 51 3.83 4.04 -18.99
CA SER A 51 3.52 4.96 -20.09
C SER A 51 2.03 5.22 -20.23
N GLU A 52 1.19 4.34 -19.68
CA GLU A 52 -0.27 4.43 -19.65
C GLU A 52 -0.78 4.52 -18.20
N ASP A 53 -1.55 5.55 -17.89
CA ASP A 53 -2.17 5.74 -16.59
C ASP A 53 -3.51 4.98 -16.51
N VAL A 54 -3.47 3.74 -16.04
CA VAL A 54 -4.66 2.86 -15.97
C VAL A 54 -5.36 2.86 -14.60
N ASN A 55 -4.86 3.59 -13.61
CA ASN A 55 -5.34 3.53 -12.21
C ASN A 55 -5.84 4.89 -11.69
N THR A 56 -5.83 5.90 -12.55
CA THR A 56 -6.34 7.22 -12.28
C THR A 56 -7.67 7.41 -13.02
N HIS A 57 -8.55 8.24 -12.46
CA HIS A 57 -9.78 8.70 -13.08
C HIS A 57 -9.48 9.37 -14.43
N ASP A 58 -10.28 9.07 -15.46
CA ASP A 58 -10.08 9.50 -16.84
C ASP A 58 -9.93 11.01 -17.01
N TYR A 59 -10.65 11.80 -16.21
CA TYR A 59 -10.52 13.26 -16.19
C TYR A 59 -9.13 13.76 -15.76
N TYR A 60 -8.46 13.05 -14.85
CA TYR A 60 -7.19 13.49 -14.25
C TYR A 60 -5.97 12.80 -14.87
N LYS A 61 -6.12 11.65 -15.51
CA LYS A 61 -4.99 10.84 -15.98
C LYS A 61 -4.10 11.57 -17.01
N TYR A 62 -2.82 11.22 -17.06
CA TYR A 62 -1.94 11.72 -18.12
C TYR A 62 -2.16 10.95 -19.43
N THR A 63 -1.79 11.58 -20.56
CA THR A 63 -1.93 11.00 -21.89
C THR A 63 -0.91 9.90 -22.09
N THR A 64 -1.37 8.75 -22.59
CA THR A 64 -0.51 7.63 -22.93
C THR A 64 0.52 8.03 -23.97
N ASN A 65 1.81 7.82 -23.67
CA ASN A 65 2.89 8.04 -24.61
C ASN A 65 3.98 6.98 -24.42
N TYR A 66 4.17 6.13 -25.43
CA TYR A 66 5.18 5.07 -25.44
C TYR A 66 6.53 5.52 -26.02
N ASP A 67 6.58 6.72 -26.58
CA ASP A 67 7.78 7.26 -27.22
C ASP A 67 8.63 8.06 -26.23
N TYR A 68 9.84 7.55 -26.00
CA TYR A 68 10.87 8.12 -25.15
C TYR A 68 12.06 8.65 -25.95
N THR A 69 11.91 8.82 -27.27
CA THR A 69 12.94 9.46 -28.10
C THR A 69 13.31 10.82 -27.51
N ASP A 70 14.61 11.06 -27.36
CA ASP A 70 15.20 12.26 -26.75
C ASP A 70 14.83 12.52 -25.28
N VAL A 71 14.15 11.58 -24.60
CA VAL A 71 13.88 11.67 -23.17
C VAL A 71 15.15 11.36 -22.38
N THR A 72 15.37 12.12 -21.31
CA THR A 72 16.40 11.84 -20.32
C THR A 72 15.79 11.85 -18.92
N PHE A 73 16.24 10.95 -18.05
CA PHE A 73 15.87 10.89 -16.64
C PHE A 73 17.11 10.78 -15.78
N SER A 74 17.35 11.77 -14.93
CA SER A 74 18.50 11.80 -14.03
C SER A 74 18.07 11.95 -12.57
N PHE A 75 18.82 11.33 -11.66
CA PHE A 75 18.59 11.39 -10.22
C PHE A 75 19.86 11.03 -9.43
N VAL A 76 19.88 11.40 -8.15
CA VAL A 76 20.91 11.03 -7.18
C VAL A 76 20.29 10.10 -6.13
N PRO A 77 20.70 8.82 -6.07
CA PRO A 77 20.15 7.89 -5.09
C PRO A 77 20.92 7.93 -3.76
N GLU A 78 20.17 7.90 -2.66
CA GLU A 78 20.69 7.69 -1.31
C GLU A 78 20.01 6.48 -0.69
N TYR A 79 20.78 5.63 -0.01
CA TYR A 79 20.32 4.35 0.53
C TYR A 79 20.54 4.28 2.04
N THR A 80 19.59 3.68 2.75
CA THR A 80 19.70 3.34 4.16
C THR A 80 19.03 1.99 4.41
N GLY A 81 19.53 1.22 5.38
CA GLY A 81 19.05 -0.13 5.68
C GLY A 81 19.73 -1.21 4.84
N LYS A 82 19.18 -2.43 4.91
CA LYS A 82 19.72 -3.61 4.19
C LYS A 82 19.10 -3.72 2.81
N VAL A 83 19.54 -2.86 1.90
CA VAL A 83 19.01 -2.78 0.54
C VAL A 83 20.16 -2.74 -0.45
N ALA A 84 20.03 -3.50 -1.54
CA ALA A 84 21.05 -3.52 -2.58
C ALA A 84 21.12 -2.17 -3.29
N HIS A 85 22.33 -1.68 -3.53
CA HIS A 85 22.56 -0.44 -4.25
C HIS A 85 22.50 -0.69 -5.76
N PHE A 86 22.19 0.35 -6.54
CA PHE A 86 22.13 0.26 -8.01
C PHE A 86 23.44 -0.14 -8.71
N ASN A 87 24.55 -0.05 -7.98
CA ASN A 87 25.89 -0.42 -8.42
C ASN A 87 26.46 -1.64 -7.69
N ASP A 88 25.62 -2.44 -7.05
CA ASP A 88 26.05 -3.69 -6.44
C ASP A 88 26.60 -4.63 -7.52
N ARG A 89 27.87 -5.06 -7.37
CA ARG A 89 28.57 -5.88 -8.38
C ARG A 89 28.17 -7.35 -8.33
N THR A 90 27.64 -7.82 -7.21
CA THR A 90 27.23 -9.21 -7.01
C THR A 90 25.76 -9.40 -7.40
N LEU A 91 24.87 -8.61 -6.83
CA LEU A 91 23.44 -8.69 -7.07
C LEU A 91 23.02 -8.03 -8.39
N LYS A 92 23.84 -7.10 -8.92
CA LYS A 92 23.64 -6.44 -10.22
C LYS A 92 22.20 -5.97 -10.42
N THR A 93 21.69 -5.23 -9.44
CA THR A 93 20.31 -4.72 -9.46
C THR A 93 20.01 -4.05 -10.80
N ALA A 94 18.84 -4.37 -11.35
CA ALA A 94 18.48 -3.95 -12.69
C ALA A 94 17.12 -3.26 -12.73
N MET A 95 16.95 -2.44 -13.76
CA MET A 95 15.65 -1.93 -14.18
C MET A 95 15.06 -2.87 -15.23
N ASN A 96 13.85 -3.37 -14.98
CA ASN A 96 13.08 -4.07 -15.99
C ASN A 96 12.34 -3.04 -16.86
N VAL A 97 12.49 -3.14 -18.18
CA VAL A 97 11.81 -2.31 -19.17
C VAL A 97 10.92 -3.21 -20.01
N ILE A 98 9.63 -2.89 -20.08
CA ILE A 98 8.66 -3.65 -20.88
C ILE A 98 8.29 -2.81 -22.09
N ALA A 99 8.38 -3.39 -23.29
CA ALA A 99 7.87 -2.78 -24.52
C ALA A 99 6.35 -2.97 -24.66
N LYS A 100 5.76 -2.28 -25.63
CA LYS A 100 4.31 -2.30 -25.88
C LYS A 100 3.79 -3.67 -26.32
N ASP A 101 4.63 -4.47 -26.95
CA ASP A 101 4.31 -5.85 -27.35
C ASP A 101 4.51 -6.88 -26.23
N GLY A 102 4.97 -6.44 -25.06
CA GLY A 102 5.25 -7.28 -23.90
C GLY A 102 6.66 -7.86 -23.87
N THR A 103 7.55 -7.47 -24.78
CA THR A 103 8.97 -7.85 -24.70
C THR A 103 9.61 -7.21 -23.47
N GLU A 104 10.31 -8.01 -22.68
CA GLU A 104 10.98 -7.58 -21.46
C GLU A 104 12.49 -7.45 -21.70
N TYR A 105 13.05 -6.33 -21.27
CA TYR A 105 14.46 -6.02 -21.29
C TYR A 105 14.95 -5.79 -19.87
N ILE A 106 16.17 -6.24 -19.58
CA ILE A 106 16.82 -6.01 -18.29
C ILE A 106 17.95 -5.03 -18.49
N VAL A 107 17.97 -3.95 -17.73
CA VAL A 107 18.97 -2.88 -17.81
C VAL A 107 19.74 -2.80 -16.50
N THR A 108 21.00 -3.25 -16.47
CA THR A 108 21.85 -3.11 -15.29
C THR A 108 22.19 -1.64 -15.04
N LEU A 109 21.76 -1.11 -13.90
CA LEU A 109 21.85 0.32 -13.60
C LEU A 109 23.29 0.82 -13.38
N GLY A 110 24.20 -0.07 -12.95
CA GLY A 110 25.60 0.28 -12.72
C GLY A 110 26.33 0.91 -13.92
N PHE A 111 25.86 0.69 -15.15
CA PHE A 111 26.41 1.31 -16.38
C PHE A 111 25.85 2.70 -16.72
N TYR A 112 24.93 3.22 -15.92
CA TYR A 112 24.27 4.51 -16.16
C TYR A 112 24.61 5.56 -15.11
N GLY A 113 25.68 5.32 -14.35
CA GLY A 113 26.28 6.31 -13.47
C GLY A 113 26.91 7.47 -14.26
N GLN A 114 27.20 8.56 -13.57
CA GLN A 114 27.96 9.68 -14.08
C GLN A 114 29.35 9.21 -14.52
N LYS A 115 29.77 9.56 -15.74
CA LYS A 115 31.01 9.07 -16.33
C LYS A 115 32.24 9.89 -15.92
N ASN A 116 33.36 9.22 -15.65
CA ASN A 116 34.70 9.80 -15.43
C ASN A 116 35.76 9.02 -16.24
N ASP A 117 36.87 9.69 -16.54
CA ASP A 117 38.02 9.06 -17.22
C ASP A 117 38.98 8.42 -16.21
N GLY A 118 39.45 7.22 -16.53
CA GLY A 118 40.41 6.44 -15.77
C GLY A 118 41.58 5.96 -16.64
N SER A 119 42.67 5.62 -16.00
CA SER A 119 43.83 5.01 -16.66
C SER A 119 44.63 4.16 -15.68
N ASP A 120 45.13 3.03 -16.14
CA ASP A 120 46.01 2.14 -15.39
C ASP A 120 47.24 1.76 -16.24
N SER A 121 48.38 1.60 -15.58
CA SER A 121 49.62 1.13 -16.19
C SER A 121 50.17 -0.02 -15.36
N PHE A 122 50.43 -1.17 -15.99
CA PHE A 122 50.86 -2.37 -15.28
C PHE A 122 51.76 -3.26 -16.14
N LEU A 123 52.62 -4.02 -15.47
CA LEU A 123 53.35 -5.10 -16.11
C LEU A 123 52.42 -6.31 -16.20
N PHE A 124 52.12 -6.75 -17.41
CA PHE A 124 51.14 -7.80 -17.65
C PHE A 124 51.63 -9.18 -17.18
N ASP A 125 51.04 -9.73 -16.12
CA ASP A 125 51.38 -11.04 -15.57
C ASP A 125 50.19 -12.02 -15.43
N GLY A 126 49.03 -11.69 -15.99
CA GLY A 126 47.84 -12.54 -15.98
C GLY A 126 46.54 -11.75 -15.92
N GLU A 127 45.73 -12.02 -14.92
CA GLU A 127 44.50 -11.25 -14.68
C GLU A 127 44.85 -9.98 -13.90
N ILE A 128 44.38 -8.83 -14.37
CA ILE A 128 44.68 -7.54 -13.76
C ILE A 128 43.38 -6.85 -13.36
N GLU A 129 43.24 -6.56 -12.07
CA GLU A 129 42.20 -5.66 -11.56
C GLU A 129 42.61 -4.21 -11.87
N LEU A 130 41.74 -3.49 -12.58
CA LEU A 130 41.89 -2.06 -12.84
C LEU A 130 41.53 -1.26 -11.58
N SER A 131 41.98 -0.01 -11.52
CA SER A 131 41.72 0.86 -10.38
C SER A 131 40.23 1.16 -10.15
N ASN A 132 39.39 1.04 -11.19
CA ASN A 132 37.97 1.35 -11.11
C ASN A 132 37.11 0.23 -11.73
N PRO A 133 36.04 -0.21 -11.06
CA PRO A 133 35.02 -1.09 -11.63
C PRO A 133 33.99 -0.31 -12.46
N TRP A 134 32.98 -1.00 -13.00
CA TRP A 134 31.88 -0.41 -13.79
C TRP A 134 32.37 0.41 -14.99
N ILE A 135 33.27 -0.19 -15.76
CA ILE A 135 33.82 0.37 -16.99
C ILE A 135 32.70 0.53 -18.04
N ASP A 136 32.65 1.69 -18.69
CA ASP A 136 31.73 1.96 -19.79
C ASP A 136 32.11 1.07 -20.98
N VAL A 137 31.16 0.28 -21.47
CA VAL A 137 31.47 -0.83 -22.37
C VAL A 137 32.01 -0.31 -23.70
N GLY A 138 33.20 -0.78 -24.09
CA GLY A 138 33.90 -0.37 -25.31
C GLY A 138 34.54 1.02 -25.26
N SER A 139 34.67 1.62 -24.06
CA SER A 139 35.35 2.91 -23.88
C SER A 139 36.87 2.79 -23.80
N GLU A 140 37.39 1.58 -23.59
CA GLU A 140 38.79 1.32 -23.32
C GLU A 140 39.68 1.46 -24.57
N THR A 141 40.91 1.92 -24.34
CA THR A 141 42.00 1.91 -25.32
C THR A 141 43.22 1.31 -24.65
N VAL A 142 43.81 0.29 -25.29
CA VAL A 142 44.91 -0.50 -24.73
C VAL A 142 46.14 -0.37 -25.63
N GLU A 143 47.23 0.11 -25.06
CA GLU A 143 48.56 0.13 -25.68
C GLU A 143 49.50 -0.77 -24.86
N TRP A 144 50.45 -1.43 -25.52
CA TRP A 144 51.45 -2.23 -24.83
C TRP A 144 52.84 -2.04 -25.43
N THR A 145 53.85 -2.14 -24.59
CA THR A 145 55.26 -2.17 -24.98
C THR A 145 55.98 -3.34 -24.31
N LYS A 146 56.90 -3.97 -25.01
CA LYS A 146 57.69 -5.07 -24.45
C LYS A 146 59.13 -5.00 -24.92
N GLU A 147 60.05 -5.01 -23.98
CA GLU A 147 61.46 -5.19 -24.26
C GLU A 147 61.78 -6.69 -24.43
N GLU A 148 62.28 -7.05 -25.61
CA GLU A 148 62.72 -8.42 -25.90
C GLU A 148 64.22 -8.43 -26.17
N THR A 149 64.91 -9.41 -25.60
CA THR A 149 66.31 -9.68 -25.96
C THR A 149 66.34 -10.57 -27.19
N VAL A 150 66.82 -10.04 -28.32
CA VAL A 150 67.00 -10.80 -29.57
C VAL A 150 68.48 -11.13 -29.78
N GLN A 151 68.75 -12.31 -30.34
CA GLN A 151 70.11 -12.73 -30.66
C GLN A 151 70.44 -12.31 -32.10
N ASN A 152 71.50 -11.52 -32.25
CA ASN A 152 71.99 -11.06 -33.54
C ASN A 152 72.73 -12.21 -34.27
N GLU A 153 72.87 -12.09 -35.58
CA GLU A 153 73.55 -13.10 -36.43
C GLU A 153 75.02 -13.35 -36.02
N ASP A 154 75.64 -12.40 -35.32
CA ASP A 154 77.02 -12.52 -34.80
C ASP A 154 77.12 -13.17 -33.41
N GLY A 155 75.99 -13.61 -32.83
CA GLY A 155 75.91 -14.23 -31.51
C GLY A 155 75.82 -13.25 -30.34
N SER A 156 75.87 -11.93 -30.57
CA SER A 156 75.58 -10.92 -29.55
C SER A 156 74.08 -10.77 -29.30
N THR A 157 73.69 -10.21 -28.16
CA THR A 157 72.27 -9.91 -27.84
C THR A 157 72.00 -8.42 -27.94
N SER A 158 70.87 -8.04 -28.54
CA SER A 158 70.36 -6.66 -28.53
C SER A 158 68.97 -6.63 -27.89
N THR A 159 68.63 -5.52 -27.23
CA THR A 159 67.27 -5.26 -26.72
C THR A 159 66.48 -4.58 -27.82
N VAL A 160 65.32 -5.12 -28.17
CA VAL A 160 64.36 -4.53 -29.10
C VAL A 160 63.07 -4.27 -28.35
N THR A 161 62.58 -3.03 -28.41
CA THR A 161 61.25 -2.69 -27.92
C THR A 161 60.24 -2.98 -29.02
N ARG A 162 59.27 -3.84 -28.72
CA ARG A 162 58.05 -3.99 -29.52
C ARG A 162 56.93 -3.19 -28.87
N SER A 163 56.02 -2.68 -29.68
CA SER A 163 54.81 -2.01 -29.19
C SER A 163 53.62 -2.38 -30.07
N GLY A 164 52.42 -2.30 -29.51
CA GLY A 164 51.18 -2.55 -30.23
C GLY A 164 49.98 -1.97 -29.48
N THR A 165 48.82 -2.07 -30.12
CA THR A 165 47.51 -1.82 -29.50
C THR A 165 46.83 -3.16 -29.25
N GLY A 166 45.97 -3.25 -28.25
CA GLY A 166 45.09 -4.39 -28.05
C GLY A 166 43.72 -4.15 -28.69
N GLU A 167 43.12 -5.20 -29.28
CA GLU A 167 41.72 -5.23 -29.70
C GLU A 167 40.91 -6.18 -28.80
N ILE A 168 39.80 -5.69 -28.22
CA ILE A 168 38.92 -6.52 -27.40
C ILE A 168 38.35 -7.69 -28.21
N GLY A 169 38.15 -8.84 -27.57
CA GLY A 169 37.66 -10.05 -28.21
C GLY A 169 38.74 -10.79 -29.01
N THR A 170 39.85 -10.13 -29.35
CA THR A 170 40.97 -10.70 -30.11
C THR A 170 42.22 -10.83 -29.25
N ASP A 171 42.71 -9.73 -28.68
CA ASP A 171 43.96 -9.70 -27.90
C ASP A 171 43.72 -9.78 -26.39
N TYR A 172 42.58 -9.26 -25.94
CA TYR A 172 42.13 -9.26 -24.55
C TYR A 172 40.62 -9.35 -24.47
N ASP A 173 40.12 -9.59 -23.27
CA ASP A 173 38.73 -9.46 -22.85
C ASP A 173 38.68 -8.63 -21.56
N MET A 174 37.50 -8.16 -21.21
CA MET A 174 37.28 -7.32 -20.05
C MET A 174 36.01 -7.74 -19.30
N ASP A 175 36.11 -7.85 -17.98
CA ASP A 175 34.95 -7.79 -17.09
C ASP A 175 34.67 -6.32 -16.80
N TYR A 176 33.66 -5.77 -17.47
CA TYR A 176 33.29 -4.38 -17.32
C TYR A 176 32.62 -4.06 -15.98
N VAL A 177 32.10 -5.06 -15.26
CA VAL A 177 31.49 -4.84 -13.94
C VAL A 177 32.58 -4.76 -12.88
N ASP A 178 33.47 -5.75 -12.84
CA ASP A 178 34.52 -5.80 -11.83
C ASP A 178 35.76 -4.99 -12.19
N GLY A 179 35.86 -4.53 -13.45
CA GLY A 179 37.03 -3.80 -13.94
C GLY A 179 38.23 -4.73 -14.07
N VAL A 180 38.03 -5.93 -14.61
CA VAL A 180 39.10 -6.93 -14.72
C VAL A 180 39.54 -7.07 -16.16
N PHE A 181 40.84 -6.92 -16.40
CA PHE A 181 41.49 -7.06 -17.69
C PHE A 181 42.19 -8.42 -17.78
N PHE A 182 41.97 -9.15 -18.87
CA PHE A 182 42.64 -10.43 -19.11
C PHE A 182 42.96 -10.65 -20.59
N THR A 183 44.12 -11.21 -20.89
CA THR A 183 44.55 -11.42 -22.28
C THR A 183 44.05 -12.73 -22.87
N LYS A 184 43.86 -12.75 -24.18
CA LYS A 184 43.68 -14.00 -24.93
C LYS A 184 45.01 -14.63 -25.29
N GLU A 185 44.97 -15.95 -25.50
CA GLU A 185 46.13 -16.70 -25.97
C GLU A 185 46.63 -16.11 -27.30
N GLY A 186 47.89 -15.67 -27.32
CA GLY A 186 48.51 -15.07 -28.50
C GLY A 186 48.21 -13.57 -28.72
N GLY A 187 47.47 -12.94 -27.80
CA GLY A 187 47.21 -11.50 -27.79
C GLY A 187 48.37 -10.68 -27.22
N ILE A 188 48.12 -9.94 -26.13
CA ILE A 188 49.17 -9.11 -25.51
C ILE A 188 50.27 -10.00 -24.88
N PRO A 189 51.56 -9.73 -25.16
CA PRO A 189 52.64 -10.54 -24.64
C PRO A 189 52.77 -10.50 -23.11
N TYR A 190 53.02 -11.65 -22.49
CA TYR A 190 53.41 -11.75 -21.07
C TYR A 190 54.63 -10.86 -20.74
N ASN A 191 54.60 -10.17 -19.59
CA ASN A 191 55.55 -9.13 -19.16
C ASN A 191 55.68 -7.93 -20.11
N ALA A 192 54.64 -7.61 -20.90
CA ALA A 192 54.56 -6.31 -21.55
C ALA A 192 54.13 -5.25 -20.52
N ASP A 193 54.68 -4.05 -20.61
CA ASP A 193 54.11 -2.87 -19.98
C ASP A 193 52.86 -2.47 -20.77
N VAL A 194 51.70 -2.54 -20.11
CA VAL A 194 50.39 -2.23 -20.69
C VAL A 194 49.90 -0.93 -20.09
N ASP A 195 49.48 -0.01 -20.95
CA ASP A 195 48.80 1.22 -20.62
C ASP A 195 47.35 1.12 -21.13
N ILE A 196 46.39 1.23 -20.21
CA ILE A 196 44.97 1.25 -20.55
C ILE A 196 44.34 2.56 -20.10
N THR A 197 43.59 3.19 -20.98
CA THR A 197 42.69 4.31 -20.65
C THR A 197 41.26 3.89 -20.89
N TYR A 198 40.33 4.31 -20.04
CA TYR A 198 38.94 3.91 -20.12
C TYR A 198 38.02 4.95 -19.48
N THR A 199 36.72 4.88 -19.75
CA THR A 199 35.70 5.62 -19.01
C THR A 199 35.02 4.68 -18.03
N TYR A 200 34.73 5.14 -16.81
CA TYR A 200 34.03 4.35 -15.79
C TYR A 200 32.86 5.13 -15.19
N ASN A 201 31.90 4.39 -14.65
CA ASN A 201 30.68 4.95 -14.09
C ASN A 201 30.86 5.22 -12.60
N THR A 202 30.76 6.49 -12.22
CA THR A 202 30.58 6.94 -10.84
C THR A 202 29.10 6.95 -10.50
N HIS A 203 28.74 6.37 -9.37
CA HIS A 203 27.33 6.21 -8.99
C HIS A 203 26.82 7.36 -8.11
N GLU A 204 27.44 8.53 -8.23
CA GLU A 204 27.03 9.77 -7.54
C GLU A 204 25.76 10.39 -8.15
N LYS A 205 25.55 10.20 -9.47
CA LYS A 205 24.34 10.58 -10.20
C LYS A 205 24.09 9.55 -11.29
N TYR A 206 22.84 9.19 -11.51
CA TYR A 206 22.43 8.33 -12.62
C TYR A 206 21.78 9.17 -13.71
N THR A 207 21.99 8.80 -14.97
CA THR A 207 21.33 9.41 -16.13
C THR A 207 20.93 8.36 -17.14
N LEU A 208 19.62 8.12 -17.25
CA LEU A 208 19.04 7.28 -18.28
C LEU A 208 18.76 8.14 -19.51
N ASN A 209 19.54 7.93 -20.58
CA ASN A 209 19.27 8.48 -21.90
C ASN A 209 18.56 7.40 -22.72
N PHE A 210 17.29 7.62 -23.03
CA PHE A 210 16.46 6.62 -23.69
C PHE A 210 16.88 6.35 -25.15
N ASN A 211 17.59 7.29 -25.80
CA ASN A 211 18.20 7.04 -27.11
C ASN A 211 19.40 6.08 -27.04
N ASN A 212 19.90 5.80 -25.84
CA ASN A 212 21.11 5.03 -25.59
C ASN A 212 20.92 4.08 -24.41
N LEU A 213 19.74 3.43 -24.37
CA LEU A 213 19.39 2.43 -23.38
C LEU A 213 19.60 1.04 -23.98
N TYR A 214 20.37 0.20 -23.30
CA TYR A 214 20.74 -1.14 -23.74
C TYR A 214 20.27 -2.19 -22.74
N GLU A 215 19.78 -3.30 -23.27
CA GLU A 215 19.58 -4.51 -22.47
C GLU A 215 20.92 -5.16 -22.13
N GLY A 216 20.99 -5.83 -20.98
CA GLY A 216 22.14 -6.61 -20.55
C GLY A 216 22.18 -6.75 -19.03
N THR A 217 22.46 -7.96 -18.57
CA THR A 217 22.83 -8.29 -17.18
C THR A 217 24.34 -8.56 -17.03
N HIS A 218 25.04 -8.63 -18.17
CA HIS A 218 26.44 -9.02 -18.32
C HIS A 218 27.03 -8.29 -19.53
N PRO A 219 28.35 -8.01 -19.57
CA PRO A 219 29.03 -7.24 -20.62
C PRO A 219 28.85 -7.67 -22.09
N ASP A 220 28.21 -8.80 -22.38
CA ASP A 220 28.21 -9.40 -23.72
C ASP A 220 26.94 -9.12 -24.55
N LEU A 221 25.98 -8.38 -24.00
CA LEU A 221 24.71 -8.07 -24.68
C LEU A 221 24.52 -6.55 -24.69
N GLN A 222 24.43 -5.98 -25.90
CA GLN A 222 24.14 -4.55 -26.09
C GLN A 222 23.07 -4.38 -27.18
N THR A 223 21.93 -5.07 -27.02
CA THR A 223 20.78 -4.73 -27.86
C THR A 223 20.21 -3.43 -27.34
N MET A 224 20.22 -2.41 -28.19
CA MET A 224 19.55 -1.15 -27.90
C MET A 224 18.04 -1.40 -27.78
N ILE A 225 17.45 -0.88 -26.71
CA ILE A 225 16.01 -0.90 -26.50
C ILE A 225 15.39 0.17 -27.41
N ASP A 226 14.35 -0.18 -28.18
CA ASP A 226 13.63 0.78 -29.02
C ASP A 226 12.87 1.78 -28.14
N PRO A 227 13.27 3.07 -28.10
CA PRO A 227 12.67 4.05 -27.21
C PRO A 227 11.21 4.37 -27.59
N THR A 228 10.77 4.00 -28.79
CA THR A 228 9.41 4.32 -29.29
C THR A 228 8.33 3.38 -28.74
N THR A 229 8.73 2.33 -28.01
CA THR A 229 7.83 1.23 -27.63
C THR A 229 7.69 1.03 -26.12
N ILE A 230 8.36 1.81 -25.27
CA ILE A 230 8.43 1.53 -23.83
C ILE A 230 7.06 1.73 -23.17
N SER A 231 6.55 0.68 -22.51
CA SER A 231 5.25 0.65 -21.83
C SER A 231 5.36 0.75 -20.30
N LYS A 232 6.41 0.19 -19.72
CA LYS A 232 6.65 0.20 -18.26
C LYS A 232 8.14 0.14 -17.97
N MET A 233 8.55 0.82 -16.90
CA MET A 233 9.87 0.67 -16.29
C MET A 233 9.71 0.35 -14.82
N THR A 234 10.50 -0.60 -14.30
CA THR A 234 10.45 -1.04 -12.91
C THR A 234 11.87 -1.10 -12.34
N PHE A 235 12.15 -0.32 -11.30
CA PHE A 235 13.33 -0.51 -10.48
C PHE A 235 13.11 -1.69 -9.52
N SER A 236 14.07 -2.61 -9.52
CA SER A 236 14.09 -3.75 -8.62
C SER A 236 14.72 -3.35 -7.29
N ILE A 237 13.93 -3.35 -6.22
CA ILE A 237 14.38 -3.06 -4.86
C ILE A 237 14.38 -4.37 -4.08
N ILE A 238 15.58 -4.82 -3.72
CA ILE A 238 15.84 -6.13 -3.09
C ILE A 238 16.78 -5.94 -1.88
N PRO A 239 16.75 -6.85 -0.89
CA PRO A 239 17.72 -6.82 0.20
C PRO A 239 19.16 -7.03 -0.31
N ASP A 240 20.14 -6.52 0.43
CA ASP A 240 21.57 -6.74 0.13
C ASP A 240 22.04 -8.19 0.34
N TYR A 241 21.16 -9.02 0.92
CA TYR A 241 21.32 -10.47 1.10
C TYR A 241 20.39 -11.27 0.18
N TYR A 242 19.89 -10.68 -0.91
CA TYR A 242 18.90 -11.32 -1.78
C TYR A 242 19.36 -12.69 -2.31
N VAL A 243 18.46 -13.67 -2.22
CA VAL A 243 18.64 -15.02 -2.79
C VAL A 243 17.48 -15.29 -3.73
N GLU A 244 17.80 -15.41 -5.03
CA GLU A 244 16.80 -15.67 -6.07
C GLU A 244 15.96 -16.90 -5.76
N GLY A 245 14.63 -16.74 -5.81
CA GLY A 245 13.67 -17.82 -5.56
C GLY A 245 13.58 -18.28 -4.09
N SER A 246 14.37 -17.73 -3.18
CA SER A 246 14.23 -17.99 -1.74
C SER A 246 12.92 -17.42 -1.21
N ARG A 247 12.36 -18.08 -0.21
CA ARG A 247 11.25 -17.56 0.61
C ARG A 247 11.54 -17.71 2.09
N ILE A 248 12.83 -17.87 2.42
CA ILE A 248 13.26 -18.12 3.77
C ILE A 248 13.14 -16.84 4.59
N LEU A 249 12.38 -16.93 5.68
CA LEU A 249 12.18 -15.87 6.64
C LEU A 249 13.47 -15.60 7.40
N THR A 250 13.81 -14.32 7.52
CA THR A 250 15.00 -13.87 8.25
C THR A 250 14.83 -13.83 9.76
N GLY A 251 13.61 -14.06 10.26
CA GLY A 251 13.25 -13.92 11.68
C GLY A 251 13.21 -12.48 12.20
N ARG A 252 13.35 -11.50 11.31
CA ARG A 252 13.39 -10.06 11.63
C ARG A 252 12.68 -9.26 10.56
N THR A 253 12.51 -7.98 10.84
CA THR A 253 12.11 -6.99 9.83
C THR A 253 13.29 -6.05 9.60
N ASP A 254 13.75 -5.96 8.37
CA ASP A 254 14.86 -5.10 7.97
C ASP A 254 14.30 -3.88 7.21
N ASP A 255 14.12 -2.76 7.92
CA ASP A 255 13.66 -1.49 7.33
C ASP A 255 14.71 -0.91 6.38
N PHE A 256 14.24 -0.23 5.33
CA PHE A 256 15.09 0.49 4.39
C PHE A 256 14.45 1.81 3.93
N THR A 257 15.27 2.72 3.42
CA THR A 257 14.80 3.87 2.65
C THR A 257 15.74 4.13 1.49
N ILE A 258 15.16 4.39 0.31
CA ILE A 258 15.85 4.88 -0.87
C ILE A 258 15.27 6.24 -1.23
N THR A 259 16.13 7.26 -1.32
CA THR A 259 15.72 8.58 -1.82
C THR A 259 16.32 8.82 -3.18
N LEU A 260 15.49 9.06 -4.19
CA LEU A 260 15.93 9.61 -5.48
C LEU A 260 15.74 11.11 -5.42
N SER A 261 16.84 11.85 -5.30
CA SER A 261 16.84 13.31 -5.21
C SER A 261 17.34 13.94 -6.51
N GLY A 262 17.12 15.25 -6.66
CA GLY A 262 17.57 15.99 -7.83
C GLY A 262 17.01 15.43 -9.14
N ILE A 263 15.76 14.96 -9.12
CA ILE A 263 15.09 14.42 -10.31
C ILE A 263 15.02 15.51 -11.40
N GLU A 264 15.63 15.20 -12.53
CA GLU A 264 15.65 16.04 -13.73
C GLU A 264 15.14 15.22 -14.92
N VAL A 265 14.20 15.79 -15.67
CA VAL A 265 13.62 15.13 -16.84
C VAL A 265 13.70 16.05 -18.04
N GLY A 266 14.49 15.66 -19.04
CA GLY A 266 14.55 16.35 -20.33
C GLY A 266 13.53 15.77 -21.31
N ASN A 267 12.79 16.64 -22.02
CA ASN A 267 11.81 16.30 -23.05
C ASN A 267 10.71 15.31 -22.60
N GLY A 268 10.37 15.33 -21.31
CA GLY A 268 9.39 14.42 -20.70
C GLY A 268 7.98 14.99 -20.57
N GLU A 269 7.67 16.14 -21.16
CA GLU A 269 6.35 16.77 -21.05
C GLU A 269 5.26 15.88 -21.69
N LEU A 270 4.15 15.70 -20.97
CA LEU A 270 2.96 15.00 -21.46
C LEU A 270 1.85 16.02 -21.77
N ASN A 271 0.66 15.86 -21.20
CA ASN A 271 -0.44 16.80 -21.32
C ASN A 271 -0.53 17.75 -20.12
N THR A 272 -1.29 18.82 -20.31
CA THR A 272 -1.67 19.74 -19.23
C THR A 272 -2.63 19.06 -18.25
N LYS A 273 -2.43 19.29 -16.94
CA LYS A 273 -3.37 18.88 -15.89
C LYS A 273 -4.73 19.58 -16.10
N PRO A 274 -5.86 18.91 -15.88
CA PRO A 274 -7.18 19.52 -16.07
C PRO A 274 -7.44 20.64 -15.04
N GLU A 275 -8.40 21.50 -15.36
CA GLU A 275 -8.95 22.44 -14.37
C GLU A 275 -9.83 21.71 -13.35
N PRO A 276 -9.95 22.20 -12.10
CA PRO A 276 -10.83 21.57 -11.10
C PRO A 276 -12.30 21.53 -11.53
N MET A 277 -12.95 20.40 -11.28
CA MET A 277 -14.40 20.23 -11.40
C MET A 277 -15.16 21.09 -10.37
N PRO A 278 -16.46 21.35 -10.58
CA PRO A 278 -17.30 21.96 -9.56
C PRO A 278 -17.28 21.15 -8.26
N ARG A 279 -17.30 21.86 -7.14
CA ARG A 279 -17.33 21.26 -5.80
C ARG A 279 -18.52 20.30 -5.65
N THR A 280 -18.27 19.13 -5.09
CA THR A 280 -19.31 18.17 -4.72
C THR A 280 -19.81 18.40 -3.30
N VAL A 281 -21.05 17.99 -3.04
CA VAL A 281 -21.64 17.96 -1.69
C VAL A 281 -21.18 16.73 -0.88
N TYR A 282 -20.58 15.74 -1.54
CA TYR A 282 -20.12 14.49 -0.92
C TYR A 282 -18.68 14.58 -0.41
N ARG A 283 -18.30 13.61 0.42
CA ARG A 283 -16.94 13.37 0.91
C ARG A 283 -16.39 12.06 0.36
N PRO A 284 -15.10 11.97 0.05
CA PRO A 284 -14.51 10.69 -0.30
C PRO A 284 -14.17 9.92 0.99
N ALA A 285 -14.17 8.60 0.89
CA ALA A 285 -13.57 7.75 1.87
C ALA A 285 -12.53 6.84 1.18
N GLU A 286 -11.36 6.68 1.80
CA GLU A 286 -10.17 6.02 1.25
C GLU A 286 -9.71 4.89 2.18
N GLY A 287 -9.16 3.82 1.62
CA GLY A 287 -8.61 2.69 2.38
C GLY A 287 -7.10 2.62 2.24
N PHE A 288 -6.35 2.56 3.36
CA PHE A 288 -4.89 2.43 3.27
C PHE A 288 -4.46 1.16 2.51
N ASP A 289 -5.12 0.04 2.79
CA ASP A 289 -4.82 -1.25 2.13
C ASP A 289 -5.10 -1.24 0.61
N ASP A 290 -5.88 -0.28 0.10
CA ASP A 290 -6.15 -0.11 -1.33
C ASP A 290 -5.24 0.94 -2.00
N GLU A 291 -4.55 1.76 -1.19
CA GLU A 291 -3.87 2.97 -1.65
C GLU A 291 -2.38 3.06 -1.28
N TYR A 292 -1.85 2.11 -0.49
CA TYR A 292 -0.45 2.08 -0.05
C TYR A 292 0.55 2.19 -1.20
N ASP A 293 0.15 1.71 -2.38
CA ASP A 293 0.98 1.60 -3.57
C ASP A 293 1.10 2.91 -4.35
N LYS A 294 0.26 3.90 -4.04
CA LYS A 294 0.17 5.19 -4.71
C LYS A 294 0.72 6.30 -3.82
N ASN A 295 1.36 7.27 -4.46
CA ASN A 295 1.87 8.44 -3.78
C ASN A 295 0.70 9.33 -3.25
N PRO A 296 0.68 9.70 -1.95
CA PRO A 296 -0.40 10.51 -1.39
C PRO A 296 -0.65 11.84 -2.09
N LYS A 297 0.40 12.47 -2.66
CA LYS A 297 0.25 13.68 -3.48
C LYS A 297 -0.73 13.45 -4.64
N ARG A 298 -0.57 12.34 -5.36
CA ARG A 298 -1.40 11.96 -6.51
C ARG A 298 -2.86 11.81 -6.10
N LEU A 299 -3.09 11.11 -4.99
CA LEU A 299 -4.44 10.84 -4.45
C LEU A 299 -5.17 12.14 -4.12
N MET A 300 -4.51 13.04 -3.39
CA MET A 300 -5.14 14.28 -2.90
C MET A 300 -5.34 15.32 -4.00
N GLU A 301 -4.35 15.50 -4.89
CA GLU A 301 -4.51 16.39 -6.05
C GLU A 301 -5.67 15.93 -6.94
N GLN A 302 -5.76 14.62 -7.19
CA GLN A 302 -6.83 14.04 -7.98
C GLN A 302 -8.20 14.28 -7.34
N MET A 303 -8.37 13.93 -6.06
CA MET A 303 -9.66 14.07 -5.39
C MET A 303 -10.12 15.53 -5.34
N ASN A 304 -9.19 16.47 -5.11
CA ASN A 304 -9.54 17.88 -5.16
C ASN A 304 -9.92 18.36 -6.57
N ILE A 305 -9.22 17.89 -7.61
CA ILE A 305 -9.58 18.18 -9.01
C ILE A 305 -10.94 17.60 -9.39
N LEU A 306 -11.35 16.47 -8.80
CA LEU A 306 -12.70 15.91 -8.98
C LEU A 306 -13.78 16.65 -8.17
N GLY A 307 -13.41 17.70 -7.42
CA GLY A 307 -14.33 18.56 -6.69
C GLY A 307 -14.57 18.15 -5.24
N TYR A 308 -13.87 17.14 -4.72
CA TYR A 308 -13.95 16.76 -3.30
C TYR A 308 -13.12 17.74 -2.45
N GLU A 309 -13.62 18.05 -1.25
CA GLU A 309 -12.95 18.92 -0.29
C GLU A 309 -13.36 18.59 1.15
N LYS A 310 -12.77 19.30 2.12
CA LYS A 310 -13.10 19.34 3.54
C LYS A 310 -12.70 18.10 4.33
N LEU A 311 -13.41 17.00 4.17
CA LEU A 311 -13.31 15.83 5.06
C LEU A 311 -13.05 14.56 4.28
N ILE A 312 -12.13 13.72 4.79
CA ILE A 312 -11.91 12.35 4.33
C ILE A 312 -12.15 11.39 5.49
N ASN A 313 -12.81 10.26 5.25
CA ASN A 313 -12.74 9.11 6.15
C ASN A 313 -11.64 8.17 5.61
N LEU A 314 -10.61 7.92 6.42
CA LEU A 314 -9.54 7.00 6.11
C LEU A 314 -9.74 5.72 6.91
N TYR A 315 -10.09 4.64 6.21
CA TYR A 315 -10.17 3.31 6.76
C TYR A 315 -8.79 2.68 6.85
N ILE A 316 -8.40 2.30 8.06
CA ILE A 316 -7.18 1.56 8.33
C ILE A 316 -7.50 0.08 8.13
N GLY A 317 -7.03 -0.47 7.00
CA GLY A 317 -7.32 -1.83 6.58
C GLY A 317 -6.67 -2.91 7.45
N ALA A 318 -6.89 -4.18 7.08
CA ALA A 318 -6.58 -5.34 7.91
C ALA A 318 -5.12 -5.85 7.81
N SER A 319 -4.33 -5.39 6.83
CA SER A 319 -3.18 -6.21 6.37
C SER A 319 -1.82 -5.52 6.15
N HIS A 320 -1.76 -4.20 5.95
CA HIS A 320 -0.50 -3.54 5.56
C HIS A 320 0.08 -2.55 6.57
N PHE A 321 -0.63 -2.15 7.62
CA PHE A 321 -0.17 -1.02 8.46
C PHE A 321 0.75 -1.40 9.64
N HIS A 322 0.93 -2.70 9.89
CA HIS A 322 1.67 -3.24 11.03
C HIS A 322 2.92 -4.01 10.58
N TYR A 323 3.85 -4.23 11.51
CA TYR A 323 4.97 -5.14 11.28
C TYR A 323 4.54 -6.60 11.40
N LYS A 324 5.16 -7.46 10.61
CA LYS A 324 4.95 -8.91 10.61
C LYS A 324 6.25 -9.61 10.97
N VAL A 325 6.14 -10.73 11.66
CA VAL A 325 7.26 -11.59 12.06
C VAL A 325 6.90 -13.06 11.84
N GLY A 326 7.86 -13.83 11.36
CA GLY A 326 7.79 -15.28 11.26
C GLY A 326 9.07 -15.91 11.81
N GLN A 327 9.12 -17.24 11.89
CA GLN A 327 10.28 -17.93 12.45
C GLN A 327 11.48 -17.85 11.51
N GLU A 328 12.67 -17.55 12.05
CA GLU A 328 13.92 -17.58 11.27
C GLU A 328 14.17 -18.96 10.65
N GLY A 329 14.50 -18.99 9.36
CA GLY A 329 14.78 -20.20 8.61
C GLY A 329 13.53 -20.95 8.10
N GLU A 330 12.32 -20.51 8.45
CA GLU A 330 11.08 -21.06 7.92
C GLU A 330 10.78 -20.50 6.52
N GLU A 331 10.13 -21.30 5.68
CA GLU A 331 9.73 -20.87 4.33
C GLU A 331 8.35 -20.18 4.36
N SER A 332 8.25 -18.96 3.82
CA SER A 332 6.97 -18.28 3.65
C SER A 332 6.14 -18.93 2.53
N THR A 333 5.27 -19.86 2.93
CA THR A 333 4.39 -20.61 2.01
C THR A 333 3.01 -19.99 1.83
N GLY A 334 2.70 -18.91 2.55
CA GLY A 334 1.43 -18.20 2.44
C GLY A 334 1.18 -17.26 3.62
N TYR A 335 0.00 -16.64 3.62
CA TYR A 335 -0.32 -15.57 4.56
C TYR A 335 -0.36 -16.00 6.04
N ASN A 336 -0.43 -17.30 6.36
CA ASN A 336 -0.50 -17.78 7.75
C ASN A 336 0.87 -18.04 8.41
N VAL A 337 1.99 -17.88 7.68
CA VAL A 337 3.33 -18.19 8.22
C VAL A 337 3.87 -17.07 9.10
N GLN A 338 3.46 -15.83 8.82
CA GLN A 338 3.81 -14.66 9.63
C GLN A 338 2.61 -14.17 10.41
N THR A 339 2.88 -13.60 11.59
CA THR A 339 1.88 -12.95 12.44
C THR A 339 2.29 -11.52 12.76
N ILE A 340 1.35 -10.71 13.26
CA ILE A 340 1.62 -9.36 13.76
C ILE A 340 2.76 -9.42 14.80
N ASP A 341 3.80 -8.60 14.62
CA ASP A 341 4.81 -8.38 15.65
C ASP A 341 4.23 -7.47 16.75
N THR A 342 3.64 -8.10 17.76
CA THR A 342 2.95 -7.43 18.87
C THR A 342 3.87 -6.56 19.73
N THR A 343 5.20 -6.71 19.58
CA THR A 343 6.19 -5.88 20.27
C THR A 343 6.38 -4.53 19.60
N LYS A 344 6.01 -4.40 18.32
CA LYS A 344 6.10 -3.18 17.52
C LYS A 344 4.75 -2.45 17.43
N GLY A 345 4.76 -1.27 16.82
CA GLY A 345 3.58 -0.44 16.60
C GLY A 345 3.19 -0.47 15.12
N ILE A 346 2.75 0.67 14.60
CA ILE A 346 2.57 0.80 13.15
C ILE A 346 3.92 0.74 12.43
N ASN A 347 3.94 0.22 11.20
CA ASN A 347 5.17 0.14 10.43
C ASN A 347 5.58 1.49 9.85
N GLU A 348 6.87 1.63 9.56
CA GLU A 348 7.43 2.89 9.05
C GLU A 348 6.86 3.31 7.68
N PRO A 349 6.62 2.39 6.71
CA PRO A 349 5.95 2.75 5.47
C PRO A 349 4.59 3.42 5.68
N PHE A 350 3.72 2.84 6.52
CA PHE A 350 2.43 3.47 6.82
C PHE A 350 2.60 4.80 7.54
N ARG A 351 3.55 4.91 8.48
CA ARG A 351 3.84 6.16 9.20
C ARG A 351 4.16 7.30 8.23
N VAL A 352 5.11 7.10 7.32
CA VAL A 352 5.52 8.15 6.37
C VAL A 352 4.45 8.41 5.30
N TRP A 353 3.70 7.37 4.89
CA TRP A 353 2.58 7.54 3.96
C TRP A 353 1.48 8.41 4.59
N LEU A 354 1.08 8.14 5.83
CA LEU A 354 0.06 8.91 6.53
C LEU A 354 0.49 10.36 6.75
N GLN A 355 1.74 10.60 7.15
CA GLN A 355 2.29 11.95 7.26
C GLN A 355 2.22 12.71 5.92
N SER A 356 2.62 12.06 4.84
CA SER A 356 2.54 12.62 3.49
C SER A 356 1.08 12.88 3.07
N PHE A 357 0.18 11.94 3.36
CA PHE A 357 -1.25 12.05 3.09
C PHE A 357 -1.87 13.26 3.77
N LEU A 358 -1.66 13.44 5.08
CA LEU A 358 -2.19 14.59 5.82
C LEU A 358 -1.59 15.93 5.37
N LYS A 359 -0.31 15.97 4.98
CA LYS A 359 0.30 17.16 4.38
C LYS A 359 -0.39 17.53 3.07
N HIS A 360 -0.58 16.54 2.19
CA HIS A 360 -1.22 16.77 0.90
C HIS A 360 -2.73 17.02 1.01
N MET A 361 -3.41 16.51 2.04
CA MET A 361 -4.78 16.91 2.37
C MET A 361 -4.88 18.42 2.59
N LYS A 362 -4.03 18.98 3.47
CA LYS A 362 -4.01 20.43 3.77
C LYS A 362 -3.74 21.27 2.52
N LEU A 363 -2.86 20.80 1.63
CA LEU A 363 -2.55 21.48 0.37
C LEU A 363 -3.71 21.43 -0.65
N ASN A 364 -4.64 20.49 -0.50
CA ASN A 364 -5.71 20.21 -1.44
C ASN A 364 -7.12 20.44 -0.84
N ASN A 365 -7.24 21.40 0.09
CA ASN A 365 -8.51 21.83 0.71
C ASN A 365 -9.24 20.75 1.53
N PHE A 366 -8.52 19.75 2.05
CA PHE A 366 -9.04 18.83 3.06
C PHE A 366 -8.46 19.21 4.42
N ASP A 367 -9.30 19.70 5.33
CA ASP A 367 -8.94 20.24 6.64
C ASP A 367 -9.37 19.35 7.81
N ASP A 368 -10.09 18.25 7.54
CA ASP A 368 -10.59 17.32 8.54
C ASP A 368 -10.39 15.84 8.08
N ILE A 369 -10.20 14.94 9.03
CA ILE A 369 -10.04 13.50 8.80
C ILE A 369 -10.73 12.67 9.89
N ILE A 370 -11.35 11.56 9.49
CA ILE A 370 -11.77 10.48 10.39
C ILE A 370 -10.81 9.31 10.22
N ILE A 371 -10.18 8.86 11.31
CA ILE A 371 -9.37 7.64 11.34
C ILE A 371 -10.27 6.49 11.79
N SER A 372 -10.61 5.59 10.88
CA SER A 372 -11.42 4.41 11.19
C SER A 372 -10.54 3.18 11.40
N VAL A 373 -10.50 2.67 12.63
CA VAL A 373 -9.74 1.46 13.00
C VAL A 373 -10.71 0.30 13.18
N SER A 374 -10.51 -0.78 12.43
CA SER A 374 -11.38 -1.96 12.45
C SER A 374 -11.07 -2.95 13.57
N MET A 375 -12.05 -3.79 13.91
CA MET A 375 -11.86 -5.04 14.64
C MET A 375 -11.36 -6.21 13.77
N GLU A 376 -11.45 -6.08 12.45
CA GLU A 376 -11.04 -7.05 11.46
C GLU A 376 -9.56 -6.91 11.09
N HIS A 377 -8.83 -8.02 11.13
CA HIS A 377 -7.40 -8.05 10.85
C HIS A 377 -6.98 -9.37 10.18
N LEU A 378 -5.94 -9.28 9.35
CA LEU A 378 -5.23 -10.42 8.82
C LEU A 378 -4.03 -10.73 9.74
N GLN A 379 -3.62 -12.00 9.83
CA GLN A 379 -2.36 -12.40 10.49
C GLN A 379 -2.24 -12.08 11.99
N MET A 380 -3.34 -11.92 12.71
CA MET A 380 -3.28 -11.76 14.17
C MET A 380 -2.84 -13.06 14.88
N PRO A 381 -2.21 -12.97 16.07
CA PRO A 381 -1.97 -14.12 16.94
C PRO A 381 -3.24 -14.93 17.19
N ASP A 382 -3.12 -16.26 17.30
CA ASP A 382 -4.28 -17.15 17.45
C ASP A 382 -5.05 -16.86 18.74
N GLU A 383 -4.34 -16.52 19.81
CA GLU A 383 -4.92 -16.14 21.10
C GLU A 383 -5.73 -14.84 21.07
N TRP A 384 -5.62 -14.03 20.00
CA TRP A 384 -6.40 -12.80 19.85
C TRP A 384 -7.75 -13.05 19.20
N LYS A 385 -7.92 -14.17 18.48
CA LYS A 385 -9.07 -14.41 17.61
C LYS A 385 -10.35 -14.66 18.42
N GLN A 386 -11.44 -14.12 17.91
CA GLN A 386 -12.79 -14.56 18.26
C GLN A 386 -12.99 -16.03 17.83
N LEU A 387 -13.50 -16.87 18.73
CA LEU A 387 -13.62 -18.32 18.53
C LEU A 387 -15.07 -18.79 18.55
N MET A 388 -15.38 -19.79 17.73
CA MET A 388 -16.62 -20.58 17.82
C MET A 388 -16.58 -21.52 19.04
N TYR A 389 -17.74 -22.10 19.38
CA TYR A 389 -17.91 -22.98 20.55
C TYR A 389 -17.00 -24.22 20.56
N ASP A 390 -16.52 -24.66 19.40
CA ASP A 390 -15.62 -25.80 19.21
C ASP A 390 -14.13 -25.40 19.24
N GLY A 391 -13.84 -24.12 19.50
CA GLY A 391 -12.49 -23.57 19.57
C GLY A 391 -11.88 -23.22 18.21
N GLN A 392 -12.60 -23.39 17.10
CA GLN A 392 -12.12 -22.94 15.79
C GLN A 392 -12.24 -21.40 15.67
N PRO A 393 -11.28 -20.73 15.01
CA PRO A 393 -11.32 -19.30 14.82
C PRO A 393 -12.45 -18.89 13.88
N GLY A 394 -13.21 -17.85 14.28
CA GLY A 394 -14.17 -17.20 13.41
C GLY A 394 -13.45 -16.44 12.29
N ALA A 395 -13.85 -16.64 11.04
CA ALA A 395 -13.23 -16.01 9.88
C ALA A 395 -14.25 -15.48 8.88
N THR A 396 -13.86 -14.46 8.11
CA THR A 396 -14.70 -13.88 7.05
C THR A 396 -14.76 -14.75 5.80
N GLY A 397 -15.72 -14.46 4.93
CA GLY A 397 -15.78 -15.06 3.59
C GLY A 397 -14.81 -14.46 2.58
N TRP A 398 -14.00 -13.47 2.96
CA TRP A 398 -13.01 -12.83 2.07
C TRP A 398 -11.85 -13.77 1.75
N GLN A 399 -11.14 -13.49 0.65
CA GLN A 399 -9.95 -14.25 0.26
C GLN A 399 -8.75 -13.28 0.13
N PRO A 400 -7.71 -13.40 0.98
CA PRO A 400 -7.61 -14.35 2.11
C PRO A 400 -8.63 -14.05 3.22
N PRO A 401 -9.07 -15.06 3.99
CA PRO A 401 -9.96 -14.87 5.13
C PRO A 401 -9.27 -14.05 6.22
N THR A 402 -9.97 -13.04 6.72
CA THR A 402 -9.60 -12.22 7.87
C THR A 402 -10.30 -12.73 9.14
N ASN A 403 -9.84 -12.27 10.31
CA ASN A 403 -10.40 -12.62 11.62
C ASN A 403 -10.75 -11.36 12.41
N PHE A 404 -11.63 -11.50 13.39
CA PHE A 404 -11.92 -10.46 14.37
C PHE A 404 -11.21 -10.77 15.68
N TYR A 405 -10.66 -9.76 16.35
CA TYR A 405 -10.08 -9.95 17.67
C TYR A 405 -11.13 -9.93 18.78
N ASP A 406 -10.87 -10.62 19.89
CA ASP A 406 -11.73 -10.60 21.08
C ASP A 406 -11.64 -9.24 21.78
N PRO A 407 -12.75 -8.50 21.93
CA PRO A 407 -12.76 -7.24 22.67
C PRO A 407 -12.33 -7.35 24.14
N ASN A 408 -12.35 -8.55 24.74
CA ASN A 408 -11.99 -8.78 26.15
C ASN A 408 -10.50 -9.09 26.37
N ASN A 409 -9.74 -9.32 25.30
CA ASN A 409 -8.35 -9.71 25.40
C ASN A 409 -7.46 -8.49 25.74
N GLU A 410 -6.77 -8.53 26.88
CA GLU A 410 -5.94 -7.40 27.35
C GLU A 410 -4.73 -7.13 26.45
N ALA A 411 -4.17 -8.17 25.80
CA ALA A 411 -3.05 -8.01 24.87
C ALA A 411 -3.50 -7.29 23.59
N VAL A 412 -4.69 -7.62 23.07
CA VAL A 412 -5.34 -6.89 21.97
C VAL A 412 -5.55 -5.44 22.36
N GLN A 413 -6.18 -5.15 23.51
CA GLN A 413 -6.40 -3.77 23.95
C GLN A 413 -5.08 -2.99 24.11
N THR A 414 -4.04 -3.63 24.62
CA THR A 414 -2.71 -3.02 24.75
C THR A 414 -2.15 -2.65 23.37
N TYR A 415 -2.24 -3.55 22.40
CA TYR A 415 -1.75 -3.31 21.05
C TYR A 415 -2.58 -2.27 20.30
N ILE A 416 -3.91 -2.37 20.32
CA ILE A 416 -4.83 -1.41 19.68
C ILE A 416 -4.65 -0.01 20.25
N ARG A 417 -4.45 0.14 21.57
CA ARG A 417 -4.10 1.43 22.18
C ARG A 417 -2.81 1.97 21.59
N LYS A 418 -1.77 1.15 21.49
CA LYS A 418 -0.47 1.56 20.96
C LYS A 418 -0.59 2.07 19.51
N ILE A 419 -1.17 1.28 18.61
CA ILE A 419 -1.29 1.68 17.19
C ILE A 419 -2.20 2.90 17.02
N SER A 420 -3.32 2.96 17.75
CA SER A 420 -4.26 4.08 17.64
C SER A 420 -3.58 5.37 18.10
N LYS A 421 -2.83 5.34 19.20
CA LYS A 421 -2.07 6.51 19.66
C LYS A 421 -0.98 6.92 18.66
N GLU A 422 -0.22 5.99 18.12
CA GLU A 422 0.80 6.32 17.12
C GLU A 422 0.20 6.98 15.87
N ILE A 423 -1.00 6.57 15.46
CA ILE A 423 -1.75 7.18 14.35
C ILE A 423 -2.28 8.56 14.72
N LEU A 424 -2.95 8.70 15.87
CA LEU A 424 -3.54 9.97 16.31
C LEU A 424 -2.46 11.01 16.65
N ASP A 425 -1.29 10.59 17.12
CA ASP A 425 -0.12 11.46 17.30
C ASP A 425 0.32 12.06 15.96
N ILE A 426 0.32 11.28 14.86
CA ILE A 426 0.63 11.79 13.52
C ILE A 426 -0.43 12.81 13.09
N VAL A 427 -1.72 12.51 13.28
CA VAL A 427 -2.83 13.42 12.97
C VAL A 427 -2.68 14.74 13.73
N GLN A 428 -2.43 14.68 15.04
CA GLN A 428 -2.23 15.87 15.88
C GLN A 428 -0.97 16.65 15.49
N ASN A 429 0.15 15.99 15.23
CA ASN A 429 1.41 16.64 14.86
C ASN A 429 1.32 17.36 13.50
N GLU A 430 0.51 16.83 12.58
CA GLU A 430 0.18 17.50 11.32
C GLU A 430 -0.90 18.58 11.48
N GLY A 431 -1.40 18.82 12.69
CA GLY A 431 -2.35 19.88 13.00
C GLY A 431 -3.77 19.62 12.49
N MET A 432 -4.12 18.36 12.28
CA MET A 432 -5.45 17.93 11.84
C MET A 432 -6.36 17.64 13.05
N GLN A 433 -7.68 17.75 12.86
CA GLN A 433 -8.65 17.41 13.90
C GLN A 433 -8.58 15.91 14.24
N VAL A 434 -8.24 15.59 15.48
CA VAL A 434 -8.18 14.22 15.97
C VAL A 434 -9.60 13.65 16.03
N THR A 435 -9.87 12.62 15.23
CA THR A 435 -11.14 11.89 15.24
C THR A 435 -10.89 10.40 15.10
N LEU A 436 -11.23 9.64 16.13
CA LEU A 436 -11.15 8.19 16.11
C LEU A 436 -12.55 7.60 15.88
N GLN A 437 -12.65 6.70 14.92
CA GLN A 437 -13.82 5.89 14.66
C GLN A 437 -13.50 4.44 14.95
N LEU A 438 -14.35 3.80 15.74
CA LEU A 438 -14.37 2.35 15.85
C LEU A 438 -15.11 1.77 14.64
N GLY A 439 -14.37 1.10 13.77
CA GLY A 439 -14.88 0.39 12.59
C GLY A 439 -15.25 -1.05 12.93
N GLU A 440 -16.28 -1.55 12.25
CA GLU A 440 -16.74 -2.95 12.34
C GLU A 440 -16.90 -3.48 13.79
N PRO A 441 -17.65 -2.77 14.67
CA PRO A 441 -17.71 -3.09 16.10
C PRO A 441 -18.64 -4.25 16.42
N TRP A 442 -18.28 -5.49 16.06
CA TRP A 442 -19.13 -6.64 16.33
C TRP A 442 -18.40 -7.87 16.83
N TYR A 443 -19.11 -8.64 17.66
CA TYR A 443 -18.87 -10.07 17.74
C TYR A 443 -19.26 -10.70 16.41
N TRP A 444 -18.29 -11.35 15.79
CA TRP A 444 -18.51 -12.11 14.58
C TRP A 444 -19.43 -13.30 14.87
N TRP A 445 -20.10 -13.72 13.82
CA TRP A 445 -20.77 -15.00 13.73
C TRP A 445 -20.31 -15.59 12.42
N GLN A 446 -20.04 -16.90 12.38
CA GLN A 446 -19.46 -17.54 11.20
C GLN A 446 -20.52 -17.56 10.09
N GLU A 447 -20.70 -16.44 9.39
CA GLU A 447 -21.82 -16.26 8.46
C GLU A 447 -21.63 -17.10 7.19
N PHE A 448 -20.40 -17.12 6.69
CA PHE A 448 -19.98 -17.78 5.45
C PHE A 448 -18.86 -18.79 5.69
N GLN A 449 -18.59 -19.65 4.72
CA GLN A 449 -17.38 -20.46 4.70
C GLN A 449 -16.14 -19.54 4.59
N PRO A 450 -15.05 -19.79 5.34
CA PRO A 450 -13.82 -19.02 5.20
C PRO A 450 -13.36 -19.00 3.74
N GLY A 451 -13.16 -17.81 3.17
CA GLY A 451 -12.73 -17.67 1.77
C GLY A 451 -13.84 -17.72 0.74
N ASN A 452 -15.12 -17.82 1.15
CA ASN A 452 -16.24 -17.86 0.23
C ASN A 452 -17.48 -17.14 0.75
N VAL A 453 -17.58 -15.83 0.47
CA VAL A 453 -18.75 -14.98 0.74
C VAL A 453 -20.09 -15.48 0.15
N ASN A 454 -20.08 -16.45 -0.77
CA ASN A 454 -21.31 -16.95 -1.42
C ASN A 454 -21.84 -18.24 -0.80
N GLN A 455 -21.13 -18.84 0.16
CA GLN A 455 -21.51 -20.11 0.78
C GLN A 455 -21.72 -19.91 2.28
N PRO A 456 -22.98 -19.92 2.77
CA PRO A 456 -23.25 -19.85 4.20
C PRO A 456 -22.60 -20.98 4.98
N PHE A 457 -22.21 -20.70 6.23
CA PHE A 457 -21.76 -21.74 7.16
C PHE A 457 -22.96 -22.42 7.83
N GLU A 458 -22.87 -23.71 8.13
CA GLU A 458 -23.96 -24.45 8.80
C GLU A 458 -24.15 -23.96 10.24
N GLY A 459 -25.38 -23.66 10.65
CA GLY A 459 -25.71 -23.15 11.99
C GLY A 459 -25.30 -21.69 12.23
N GLN A 460 -24.34 -21.17 11.46
CA GLN A 460 -23.76 -19.82 11.59
C GLN A 460 -23.44 -19.50 13.06
N PRO A 461 -22.63 -20.33 13.76
CA PRO A 461 -22.38 -20.19 15.19
C PRO A 461 -21.76 -18.83 15.52
N PRO A 462 -22.07 -18.27 16.70
CA PRO A 462 -21.44 -17.03 17.15
C PRO A 462 -19.99 -17.27 17.58
N CYS A 463 -19.13 -16.25 17.46
CA CYS A 463 -17.69 -16.34 17.68
C CYS A 463 -17.23 -15.70 19.00
N PHE A 464 -18.04 -15.75 20.07
CA PHE A 464 -17.71 -15.15 21.38
C PHE A 464 -17.15 -16.15 22.41
N TYR A 465 -16.52 -17.25 21.98
CA TYR A 465 -16.00 -18.33 22.85
C TYR A 465 -14.47 -18.32 23.02
N SER A 466 -13.85 -17.16 22.85
CA SER A 466 -12.43 -17.00 23.20
C SER A 466 -12.20 -17.27 24.71
N PRO A 467 -10.99 -17.69 25.11
CA PRO A 467 -10.67 -17.92 26.52
C PRO A 467 -10.96 -16.72 27.42
N ASP A 468 -10.66 -15.49 26.96
CA ASP A 468 -10.86 -14.27 27.77
C ASP A 468 -12.36 -13.96 27.97
N THR A 469 -13.19 -14.11 26.93
CA THR A 469 -14.64 -13.95 27.07
C THR A 469 -15.24 -14.99 28.02
N LEU A 470 -14.82 -16.26 27.91
CA LEU A 470 -15.27 -17.34 28.79
C LEU A 470 -14.88 -17.08 30.26
N ASN A 471 -13.61 -16.77 30.49
CA ASN A 471 -13.08 -16.48 31.82
C ASN A 471 -13.77 -15.26 32.45
N ARG A 472 -13.98 -14.20 31.66
CA ARG A 472 -14.69 -13.00 32.11
C ARG A 472 -16.12 -13.34 32.53
N TYR A 473 -16.86 -14.06 31.68
CA TYR A 473 -18.23 -14.49 31.99
C TYR A 473 -18.30 -15.32 33.27
N GLU A 474 -17.45 -16.33 33.42
CA GLU A 474 -17.42 -17.17 34.63
C GLU A 474 -17.06 -16.36 35.88
N SER A 475 -16.10 -15.43 35.78
CA SER A 475 -15.69 -14.60 36.91
C SER A 475 -16.78 -13.63 37.38
N GLU A 476 -17.59 -13.09 36.46
CA GLU A 476 -18.64 -12.11 36.77
C GLU A 476 -19.96 -12.76 37.21
N THR A 477 -20.27 -13.95 36.69
CA THR A 477 -21.57 -14.61 36.90
C THR A 477 -21.50 -15.77 37.87
N GLY A 478 -20.33 -16.41 38.02
CA GLY A 478 -20.17 -17.68 38.73
C GLY A 478 -20.67 -18.90 37.95
N GLU A 479 -21.02 -18.73 36.67
CA GLU A 479 -21.54 -19.78 35.79
C GLU A 479 -20.75 -19.83 34.49
N GLN A 480 -20.75 -20.99 33.82
CA GLN A 480 -20.15 -21.11 32.49
C GLN A 480 -21.05 -20.45 31.44
N LEU A 481 -20.43 -19.84 30.43
CA LEU A 481 -21.17 -19.30 29.29
C LEU A 481 -21.94 -20.44 28.60
N PRO A 482 -23.26 -20.32 28.38
CA PRO A 482 -24.02 -21.33 27.65
C PRO A 482 -23.48 -21.55 26.24
N VAL A 483 -23.48 -22.80 25.79
CA VAL A 483 -23.03 -23.18 24.46
C VAL A 483 -24.16 -23.02 23.44
N TYR A 484 -23.88 -22.22 22.42
CA TYR A 484 -24.72 -21.95 21.26
C TYR A 484 -23.99 -22.48 20.01
N GLU A 485 -24.42 -23.64 19.51
CA GLU A 485 -23.93 -24.23 18.26
C GLU A 485 -24.50 -23.54 17.02
N GLU A 486 -25.57 -22.76 17.21
CA GLU A 486 -26.24 -21.97 16.17
C GLU A 486 -26.66 -20.59 16.69
N SER A 487 -26.53 -19.57 15.85
CA SER A 487 -26.95 -18.20 16.23
C SER A 487 -28.47 -18.03 16.24
N LYS A 488 -29.23 -18.92 15.58
CA LYS A 488 -30.70 -18.93 15.55
C LYS A 488 -31.31 -19.54 16.82
N THR A 489 -30.95 -18.97 17.97
CA THR A 489 -31.41 -19.41 19.28
C THR A 489 -32.67 -18.66 19.73
N MET A 490 -33.57 -19.34 20.45
CA MET A 490 -34.77 -18.72 21.02
C MET A 490 -34.43 -17.67 22.09
N ALA A 491 -35.08 -16.49 22.02
CA ALA A 491 -34.94 -15.39 22.97
C ALA A 491 -35.71 -15.65 24.28
N THR A 492 -35.32 -16.68 25.03
CA THR A 492 -35.78 -16.89 26.41
C THR A 492 -35.21 -15.82 27.33
N GLU A 493 -35.81 -15.60 28.51
CA GLU A 493 -35.30 -14.61 29.46
C GLU A 493 -33.87 -14.94 29.93
N GLU A 494 -33.55 -16.23 30.07
CA GLU A 494 -32.20 -16.70 30.39
C GLU A 494 -31.20 -16.32 29.30
N ASN A 495 -31.50 -16.61 28.04
CA ASN A 495 -30.61 -16.26 26.91
C ASN A 495 -30.44 -14.74 26.77
N LYS A 496 -31.50 -13.96 26.97
CA LYS A 496 -31.42 -12.50 26.90
C LYS A 496 -30.48 -11.90 27.95
N GLU A 497 -30.42 -12.45 29.16
CA GLU A 497 -29.48 -11.97 30.17
C GLU A 497 -28.03 -12.30 29.80
N VAL A 498 -27.78 -13.45 29.18
CA VAL A 498 -26.46 -13.79 28.60
C VAL A 498 -26.07 -12.80 27.50
N TRP A 499 -26.97 -12.57 26.54
CA TRP A 499 -26.71 -11.67 25.42
C TRP A 499 -26.50 -10.23 25.88
N LYS A 500 -27.23 -9.80 26.91
CA LYS A 500 -27.05 -8.51 27.56
C LYS A 500 -25.67 -8.40 28.22
N LYS A 501 -25.13 -9.48 28.80
CA LYS A 501 -23.75 -9.48 29.32
C LYS A 501 -22.72 -9.33 28.20
N LEU A 502 -22.85 -10.11 27.13
CA LEU A 502 -21.97 -9.99 25.95
C LEU A 502 -22.06 -8.60 25.30
N LYS A 503 -23.26 -8.02 25.21
CA LYS A 503 -23.49 -6.62 24.79
C LYS A 503 -22.69 -5.63 25.66
N HIS A 504 -22.67 -5.80 26.97
CA HIS A 504 -21.86 -4.93 27.83
C HIS A 504 -20.37 -5.09 27.58
N TYR A 505 -19.88 -6.29 27.28
CA TYR A 505 -18.45 -6.51 26.98
C TYR A 505 -18.02 -5.76 25.71
N LEU A 506 -18.84 -5.79 24.66
CA LEU A 506 -18.61 -4.98 23.46
C LEU A 506 -18.73 -3.48 23.76
N GLY A 507 -19.67 -3.10 24.63
CA GLY A 507 -19.80 -1.72 25.12
C GLY A 507 -18.55 -1.21 25.84
N ASP A 508 -17.97 -2.03 26.72
CA ASP A 508 -16.73 -1.72 27.43
C ASP A 508 -15.56 -1.54 26.48
N TYR A 509 -15.50 -2.33 25.40
CA TYR A 509 -14.49 -2.17 24.36
C TYR A 509 -14.66 -0.83 23.60
N SER A 510 -15.90 -0.42 23.32
CA SER A 510 -16.16 0.88 22.72
C SER A 510 -15.76 2.05 23.64
N GLU A 511 -16.01 1.93 24.94
CA GLU A 511 -15.53 2.91 25.93
C GLU A 511 -14.00 2.89 26.06
N PHE A 512 -13.36 1.72 25.93
CA PHE A 512 -11.91 1.61 25.83
C PHE A 512 -11.37 2.39 24.61
N MET A 513 -11.97 2.24 23.43
CA MET A 513 -11.55 3.00 22.23
C MET A 513 -11.77 4.50 22.41
N LYS A 514 -12.92 4.90 22.96
CA LYS A 514 -13.22 6.29 23.32
C LYS A 514 -12.19 6.87 24.30
N SER A 515 -11.72 6.07 25.26
CA SER A 515 -10.71 6.50 26.22
C SER A 515 -9.37 6.85 25.57
N ILE A 516 -9.04 6.25 24.41
CA ILE A 516 -7.85 6.60 23.63
C ILE A 516 -8.01 7.98 23.01
N ALA A 517 -9.16 8.24 22.36
CA ALA A 517 -9.45 9.53 21.75
C ALA A 517 -9.39 10.66 22.79
N ASN A 518 -10.00 10.43 23.97
CA ASN A 518 -10.05 11.40 25.07
C ASN A 518 -8.68 11.76 25.68
N GLU A 519 -7.58 11.11 25.29
CA GLU A 519 -6.22 11.54 25.65
C GLU A 519 -5.77 12.80 24.89
N TYR A 520 -6.51 13.20 23.84
CA TYR A 520 -6.20 14.34 22.99
C TYR A 520 -7.20 15.49 23.19
N ASP A 521 -6.70 16.73 23.28
CA ASP A 521 -7.54 17.91 23.45
C ASP A 521 -8.48 18.12 22.26
N ASN A 522 -9.76 18.38 22.55
CA ASN A 522 -10.83 18.58 21.56
C ASN A 522 -10.94 17.43 20.53
N SER A 523 -10.53 16.21 20.88
CA SER A 523 -10.74 15.02 20.05
C SER A 523 -12.22 14.73 19.83
N ARG A 524 -12.54 14.01 18.75
CA ARG A 524 -13.86 13.41 18.53
C ARG A 524 -13.78 11.88 18.56
N TYR A 525 -14.85 11.25 19.02
CA TYR A 525 -15.03 9.80 18.96
C TYR A 525 -16.38 9.44 18.35
N THR A 526 -16.38 8.42 17.49
CA THR A 526 -17.57 7.90 16.80
C THR A 526 -17.46 6.40 16.55
N VAL A 527 -18.53 5.80 16.02
CA VAL A 527 -18.58 4.41 15.58
C VAL A 527 -19.15 4.35 14.16
N LEU A 528 -18.67 3.39 13.37
CA LEU A 528 -19.31 2.99 12.12
C LEU A 528 -20.34 1.90 12.45
N PHE A 529 -21.61 2.24 12.30
CA PHE A 529 -22.70 1.32 12.57
C PHE A 529 -23.39 0.90 11.27
N PHE A 530 -23.73 -0.38 11.18
CA PHE A 530 -24.40 -0.97 10.03
C PHE A 530 -25.86 -1.33 10.39
N PRO A 531 -26.85 -0.42 10.23
CA PRO A 531 -28.24 -0.69 10.59
C PRO A 531 -28.88 -1.94 9.99
N PRO A 532 -28.48 -2.45 8.80
CA PRO A 532 -28.98 -3.76 8.35
C PRO A 532 -28.71 -4.90 9.35
N SER A 533 -27.70 -4.79 10.23
CA SER A 533 -27.44 -5.74 11.31
C SER A 533 -28.61 -5.92 12.30
N VAL A 534 -29.54 -4.98 12.35
CA VAL A 534 -30.70 -4.98 13.27
C VAL A 534 -32.03 -4.90 12.54
N LEU A 535 -32.05 -4.29 11.35
CA LEU A 535 -33.24 -4.19 10.52
C LEU A 535 -33.52 -5.49 9.76
N ASP A 536 -32.47 -6.23 9.35
CA ASP A 536 -32.61 -7.47 8.61
C ASP A 536 -32.94 -8.66 9.52
N LYS A 537 -34.22 -8.78 9.90
CA LYS A 537 -34.69 -9.87 10.77
C LYS A 537 -34.71 -11.24 10.09
N GLU A 538 -34.53 -11.30 8.76
CA GLU A 538 -34.48 -12.56 8.01
C GLU A 538 -33.05 -13.11 7.96
N ARG A 539 -32.07 -12.23 7.72
CA ARG A 539 -30.65 -12.60 7.67
C ARG A 539 -30.03 -12.70 9.06
N VAL A 540 -30.25 -11.71 9.93
CA VAL A 540 -29.51 -11.57 11.20
C VAL A 540 -30.29 -12.15 12.37
N PRO A 541 -29.76 -13.16 13.09
CA PRO A 541 -30.44 -13.75 14.24
C PRO A 541 -30.60 -12.76 15.39
N VAL A 542 -31.70 -12.89 16.15
CA VAL A 542 -32.03 -12.01 17.30
C VAL A 542 -30.88 -11.94 18.31
N MET A 543 -30.16 -13.05 18.54
CA MET A 543 -28.96 -13.06 19.38
C MET A 543 -27.93 -12.01 18.92
N MET A 544 -27.60 -11.99 17.63
CA MET A 544 -26.58 -11.08 17.09
C MET A 544 -27.08 -9.63 17.03
N GLN A 545 -28.38 -9.43 16.77
CA GLN A 545 -29.01 -8.10 16.88
C GLN A 545 -28.88 -7.53 18.29
N GLU A 546 -29.00 -8.38 19.31
CA GLU A 546 -28.82 -7.96 20.70
C GLU A 546 -27.33 -7.78 21.02
N VAL A 547 -26.48 -8.78 20.82
CA VAL A 547 -25.08 -8.72 21.25
C VAL A 547 -24.30 -7.55 20.62
N ASN A 548 -24.58 -7.22 19.35
CA ASN A 548 -23.85 -6.19 18.60
C ASN A 548 -24.47 -4.78 18.69
N THR A 549 -25.36 -4.53 19.65
CA THR A 549 -26.01 -3.22 19.83
C THR A 549 -25.82 -2.65 21.24
N PRO A 550 -24.59 -2.28 21.64
CA PRO A 550 -24.33 -1.61 22.92
C PRO A 550 -24.81 -0.15 22.91
N PHE A 551 -26.07 0.11 22.52
CA PHE A 551 -26.65 1.44 22.33
C PHE A 551 -26.64 2.34 23.58
N HIS A 552 -26.51 1.76 24.77
CA HIS A 552 -26.30 2.50 26.00
C HIS A 552 -24.99 3.33 26.01
N VAL A 553 -23.97 2.92 25.23
CA VAL A 553 -22.72 3.68 25.02
C VAL A 553 -22.63 4.31 23.62
N TRP A 554 -23.58 4.04 22.71
CA TRP A 554 -23.62 4.63 21.36
C TRP A 554 -24.73 5.66 21.13
N ASN A 555 -25.47 6.08 22.15
CA ASN A 555 -26.52 7.10 22.01
C ASN A 555 -25.95 8.54 21.89
N ASP A 556 -26.80 9.50 21.53
CA ASP A 556 -26.43 10.91 21.24
C ASP A 556 -25.70 11.67 22.37
N ASN A 557 -25.69 11.13 23.60
CA ASN A 557 -24.94 11.72 24.71
C ASN A 557 -23.51 11.17 24.84
N GLN A 558 -23.15 10.14 24.06
CA GLN A 558 -21.93 9.37 24.24
C GLN A 558 -20.94 9.50 23.08
N LEU A 559 -21.41 9.80 21.86
CA LEU A 559 -20.55 10.00 20.68
C LEU A 559 -20.71 11.44 20.15
N ASP A 560 -19.69 11.96 19.48
CA ASP A 560 -19.76 13.29 18.85
C ASP A 560 -20.74 13.32 17.67
N PHE A 561 -20.80 12.21 16.94
CA PHE A 561 -21.74 11.89 15.86
C PHE A 561 -21.80 10.37 15.71
N ILE A 562 -22.77 9.87 14.95
CA ILE A 562 -22.81 8.47 14.52
C ILE A 562 -22.67 8.41 13.00
N GLN A 563 -21.86 7.47 12.50
CA GLN A 563 -21.81 7.16 11.08
C GLN A 563 -22.58 5.88 10.80
N ILE A 564 -23.52 5.94 9.86
CA ILE A 564 -24.32 4.78 9.45
C ILE A 564 -24.05 4.40 7.99
N GLU A 565 -24.11 3.11 7.69
CA GLU A 565 -23.90 2.57 6.35
C GLU A 565 -24.85 1.42 6.03
N ASP A 566 -25.15 1.22 4.75
CA ASP A 566 -25.98 0.10 4.26
C ASP A 566 -25.75 -0.19 2.77
N TYR A 567 -24.49 -0.15 2.35
CA TYR A 567 -24.11 -0.21 0.94
C TYR A 567 -24.55 -1.50 0.24
N ASP A 568 -24.64 -2.62 0.96
CA ASP A 568 -25.11 -3.90 0.42
C ASP A 568 -26.61 -3.86 0.10
N TRP A 569 -27.41 -3.22 0.95
CA TRP A 569 -28.83 -2.96 0.71
C TRP A 569 -29.05 -1.98 -0.44
N VAL A 570 -28.21 -0.94 -0.54
CA VAL A 570 -28.24 0.01 -1.67
C VAL A 570 -27.95 -0.70 -2.99
N THR A 571 -26.86 -1.45 -3.06
CA THR A 571 -26.39 -2.11 -4.31
C THR A 571 -27.22 -3.33 -4.71
N SER A 572 -27.86 -4.01 -3.74
CA SER A 572 -28.80 -5.10 -3.98
C SER A 572 -30.25 -4.64 -4.23
N GLU A 573 -30.51 -3.33 -4.24
CA GLU A 573 -31.86 -2.77 -4.40
C GLU A 573 -32.85 -3.26 -3.33
N ASN A 574 -32.39 -3.41 -2.09
CA ASN A 574 -33.24 -3.78 -0.98
C ASN A 574 -34.19 -2.61 -0.64
N ASP A 575 -35.50 -2.83 -0.79
CA ASP A 575 -36.54 -1.84 -0.51
C ASP A 575 -36.52 -1.32 0.95
N GLN A 576 -35.87 -2.04 1.87
CA GLN A 576 -35.73 -1.64 3.27
C GLN A 576 -34.65 -0.56 3.52
N HIS A 577 -33.80 -0.24 2.54
CA HIS A 577 -32.80 0.84 2.62
C HIS A 577 -33.39 2.17 3.13
N VAL A 578 -34.63 2.50 2.74
CA VAL A 578 -35.29 3.74 3.18
C VAL A 578 -35.48 3.83 4.70
N ASN A 579 -35.48 2.70 5.41
CA ASN A 579 -35.60 2.63 6.87
C ASN A 579 -34.29 2.94 7.59
N VAL A 580 -33.15 2.92 6.89
CA VAL A 580 -31.83 3.23 7.44
C VAL A 580 -31.72 4.71 7.79
N TYR A 581 -32.24 5.60 6.94
CA TYR A 581 -32.15 7.05 7.19
C TYR A 581 -32.66 7.50 8.57
N PRO A 582 -33.89 7.18 8.99
CA PRO A 582 -34.36 7.61 10.31
C PRO A 582 -33.82 6.79 11.48
N TYR A 583 -33.13 5.66 11.25
CA TYR A 583 -32.85 4.68 12.28
C TYR A 583 -32.14 5.29 13.50
N ALA A 584 -31.01 5.97 13.28
CA ALA A 584 -30.24 6.56 14.37
C ALA A 584 -30.99 7.70 15.09
N TRP A 585 -31.93 8.35 14.42
CA TRP A 585 -32.79 9.34 15.08
C TRP A 585 -33.82 8.66 15.99
N LEU A 586 -34.56 7.69 15.46
CA LEU A 586 -35.66 7.06 16.17
C LEU A 586 -35.17 6.17 17.32
N GLU A 587 -34.10 5.41 17.12
CA GLU A 587 -33.64 4.39 18.07
C GLU A 587 -32.54 4.90 19.00
N LEU A 588 -31.72 5.87 18.55
CA LEU A 588 -30.52 6.33 19.27
C LEU A 588 -30.55 7.82 19.63
N GLY A 589 -31.55 8.56 19.16
CA GLY A 589 -31.78 9.98 19.48
C GLY A 589 -30.94 10.97 18.68
N TYR A 590 -30.18 10.55 17.66
CA TYR A 590 -29.33 11.47 16.89
C TYR A 590 -30.15 12.32 15.92
N PRO A 591 -30.13 13.66 16.00
CA PRO A 591 -30.65 14.48 14.92
C PRO A 591 -29.79 14.30 13.65
N PHE A 592 -30.35 14.48 12.45
CA PHE A 592 -29.61 14.31 11.17
C PHE A 592 -28.30 15.11 11.12
N ILE A 593 -28.24 16.28 11.76
CA ILE A 593 -27.04 17.13 11.83
C ILE A 593 -25.90 16.55 12.68
N LYS A 594 -26.12 15.42 13.36
CA LYS A 594 -25.10 14.61 14.05
C LYS A 594 -24.98 13.20 13.46
N GLN A 595 -25.46 13.01 12.23
CA GLN A 595 -25.36 11.74 11.51
C GLN A 595 -24.49 11.91 10.27
N HIS A 596 -23.54 11.00 10.09
CA HIS A 596 -22.81 10.82 8.84
C HIS A 596 -23.40 9.61 8.11
N TYR A 597 -23.50 9.68 6.78
CA TYR A 597 -23.99 8.57 5.96
C TYR A 597 -22.90 8.08 5.01
N PHE A 598 -22.71 6.77 4.94
CA PHE A 598 -21.76 6.13 4.04
C PHE A 598 -22.56 5.38 2.97
N ALA A 599 -22.61 5.92 1.75
CA ALA A 599 -23.54 5.47 0.72
C ALA A 599 -23.13 4.15 0.02
N GLY A 600 -21.83 3.86 0.01
CA GLY A 600 -21.28 2.63 -0.55
C GLY A 600 -20.36 2.82 -1.74
N PHE A 601 -20.02 1.67 -2.34
CA PHE A 601 -19.04 1.48 -3.41
C PHE A 601 -19.45 0.38 -4.38
N VAL A 602 -18.82 0.36 -5.55
CA VAL A 602 -19.01 -0.68 -6.56
C VAL A 602 -17.92 -1.73 -6.44
N LEU A 603 -18.22 -2.89 -5.86
CA LEU A 603 -17.21 -3.95 -5.66
C LEU A 603 -16.57 -4.38 -6.99
N LYS A 604 -17.41 -4.68 -8.00
CA LYS A 604 -16.97 -5.23 -9.28
C LYS A 604 -17.14 -4.24 -10.45
N PRO A 605 -16.12 -4.02 -11.29
CA PRO A 605 -16.20 -3.05 -12.39
C PRO A 605 -17.39 -3.28 -13.32
N GLU A 606 -17.76 -4.54 -13.59
CA GLU A 606 -18.88 -4.89 -14.46
C GLU A 606 -20.25 -4.44 -13.94
N ASN A 607 -20.36 -4.09 -12.65
CA ASN A 607 -21.58 -3.61 -12.05
C ASN A 607 -21.69 -2.07 -12.01
N ALA A 608 -20.64 -1.35 -12.42
CA ALA A 608 -20.54 0.11 -12.27
C ALA A 608 -21.74 0.88 -12.85
N ASP A 609 -22.18 0.52 -14.06
CA ASP A 609 -23.34 1.15 -14.73
C ASP A 609 -24.65 1.01 -13.94
N LYS A 610 -24.77 -0.05 -13.13
CA LYS A 610 -25.95 -0.34 -12.31
C LYS A 610 -25.83 0.27 -10.92
N GLU A 611 -24.72 0.01 -10.23
CA GLU A 611 -24.57 0.27 -8.80
C GLU A 611 -24.26 1.75 -8.49
N TRP A 612 -23.46 2.44 -9.31
CA TRP A 612 -23.18 3.86 -9.09
C TRP A 612 -24.44 4.74 -9.07
N PRO A 613 -25.42 4.54 -9.97
CA PRO A 613 -26.71 5.22 -9.86
C PRO A 613 -27.49 4.98 -8.57
N LEU A 614 -27.39 3.79 -7.99
CA LEU A 614 -28.07 3.46 -6.73
C LEU A 614 -27.39 4.14 -5.56
N ILE A 615 -26.05 4.08 -5.52
CA ILE A 615 -25.21 4.75 -4.52
C ILE A 615 -25.43 6.26 -4.55
N GLU A 616 -25.42 6.88 -5.74
CA GLU A 616 -25.66 8.31 -5.88
C GLU A 616 -27.07 8.70 -5.41
N LYS A 617 -28.09 7.89 -5.72
CA LYS A 617 -29.46 8.13 -5.26
C LYS A 617 -29.56 8.06 -3.73
N ALA A 618 -28.87 7.10 -3.10
CA ALA A 618 -28.84 6.99 -1.64
C ALA A 618 -28.10 8.18 -1.01
N ALA A 619 -26.94 8.55 -1.56
CA ALA A 619 -26.17 9.70 -1.12
C ALA A 619 -26.98 11.01 -1.21
N ALA A 620 -27.68 11.24 -2.33
CA ALA A 620 -28.58 12.37 -2.52
C ALA A 620 -29.74 12.34 -1.51
N GLY A 621 -30.26 11.15 -1.18
CA GLY A 621 -31.29 10.96 -0.16
C GLY A 621 -30.86 11.40 1.23
N ALA A 622 -29.62 11.11 1.63
CA ALA A 622 -29.03 11.58 2.88
C ALA A 622 -28.79 13.09 2.88
N VAL A 623 -28.25 13.65 1.79
CA VAL A 623 -28.07 15.11 1.63
C VAL A 623 -29.41 15.83 1.72
N GLY A 624 -30.46 15.35 1.04
CA GLY A 624 -31.80 15.93 1.10
C GLY A 624 -32.44 15.91 2.50
N ARG A 625 -31.99 15.00 3.36
CA ARG A 625 -32.38 14.89 4.79
C ARG A 625 -31.47 15.67 5.73
N GLN A 626 -30.47 16.38 5.20
CA GLN A 626 -29.52 17.18 5.98
C GLN A 626 -28.67 16.36 6.94
N PHE A 627 -28.27 15.15 6.52
CA PHE A 627 -27.13 14.48 7.15
C PHE A 627 -25.93 15.42 7.15
N LYS A 628 -25.15 15.39 8.24
CA LYS A 628 -24.04 16.32 8.46
C LYS A 628 -22.98 16.17 7.39
N GLU A 629 -22.58 14.95 7.08
CA GLU A 629 -21.69 14.60 5.99
C GLU A 629 -22.15 13.30 5.32
N THR A 630 -21.98 13.21 4.00
CA THR A 630 -22.31 12.03 3.20
C THR A 630 -21.09 11.59 2.42
N PHE A 631 -20.70 10.32 2.57
CA PHE A 631 -19.50 9.74 2.01
C PHE A 631 -19.81 8.82 0.82
N ILE A 632 -18.96 8.90 -0.19
CA ILE A 632 -18.86 7.92 -1.27
C ILE A 632 -17.61 7.09 -1.02
N TRP A 633 -17.77 5.78 -1.05
CA TRP A 633 -16.65 4.85 -0.89
C TRP A 633 -16.46 4.04 -2.17
N ALA A 634 -15.30 3.43 -2.41
CA ALA A 634 -14.02 3.96 -1.97
C ALA A 634 -13.47 4.86 -3.07
N GLY A 635 -12.53 5.74 -2.73
CA GLY A 635 -11.77 6.50 -3.71
C GLY A 635 -11.20 5.61 -4.82
N THR A 636 -10.80 4.37 -4.50
CA THR A 636 -10.29 3.38 -5.44
C THR A 636 -11.27 3.12 -6.58
N GLN A 637 -12.55 2.87 -6.26
CA GLN A 637 -13.58 2.59 -7.26
C GLN A 637 -14.01 3.86 -8.01
N ILE A 638 -14.01 5.02 -7.34
CA ILE A 638 -14.21 6.33 -8.01
C ILE A 638 -13.17 6.50 -9.13
N ARG A 639 -11.90 6.18 -8.86
CA ARG A 639 -10.81 6.25 -9.85
C ARG A 639 -10.97 5.21 -10.95
N ARG A 640 -11.15 3.94 -10.56
CA ARG A 640 -11.26 2.79 -11.47
C ARG A 640 -12.37 2.97 -12.49
N ASP A 641 -13.54 3.42 -12.03
CA ASP A 641 -14.73 3.53 -12.86
C ASP A 641 -14.91 4.93 -13.47
N SER A 642 -13.97 5.85 -13.20
CA SER A 642 -14.05 7.26 -13.57
C SER A 642 -15.40 7.90 -13.19
N TRP A 643 -15.86 7.58 -11.98
CA TRP A 643 -17.16 8.02 -11.51
C TRP A 643 -17.13 9.50 -11.10
N THR A 644 -18.15 10.24 -11.55
CA THR A 644 -18.43 11.60 -11.10
C THR A 644 -19.90 11.73 -10.72
N PRO A 645 -20.22 12.52 -9.68
CA PRO A 645 -21.61 12.81 -9.36
C PRO A 645 -22.34 13.49 -10.54
N ARG A 646 -23.54 13.02 -10.87
CA ARG A 646 -24.43 13.67 -11.85
C ARG A 646 -25.18 14.85 -11.21
N GLN A 647 -25.44 14.78 -9.91
CA GLN A 647 -26.04 15.87 -9.13
C GLN A 647 -25.08 16.41 -8.07
N ASN A 648 -24.76 17.71 -8.18
CA ASN A 648 -23.87 18.44 -7.27
C ASN A 648 -24.61 19.46 -6.40
N TYR A 649 -25.92 19.29 -6.17
CA TYR A 649 -26.72 20.26 -5.44
C TYR A 649 -27.72 19.60 -4.48
N TYR A 650 -28.04 20.33 -3.41
CA TYR A 650 -29.13 20.01 -2.50
C TYR A 650 -30.46 19.99 -3.25
N SER A 651 -31.14 18.84 -3.28
CA SER A 651 -32.59 18.78 -3.52
C SER A 651 -33.26 18.45 -2.19
N SER A 652 -34.06 19.40 -1.67
CA SER A 652 -34.81 19.15 -0.45
C SER A 652 -35.94 18.18 -0.75
N ASP A 653 -35.88 16.98 -0.19
CA ASP A 653 -36.93 15.96 -0.31
C ASP A 653 -38.07 16.25 0.70
N CYS A 654 -38.46 17.53 0.81
CA CYS A 654 -39.43 18.03 1.79
C CYS A 654 -40.87 17.56 1.51
N GLU A 655 -41.14 16.86 0.41
CA GLU A 655 -42.51 16.46 0.06
C GLU A 655 -42.99 15.17 0.78
N ALA A 656 -42.11 14.36 1.38
CA ALA A 656 -42.50 13.03 1.89
C ALA A 656 -42.66 12.89 3.41
N TRP A 657 -42.06 13.75 4.25
CA TRP A 657 -42.01 13.50 5.71
C TRP A 657 -43.25 13.92 6.51
N MET A 658 -44.21 14.63 5.90
CA MET A 658 -45.52 14.86 6.54
C MET A 658 -46.39 13.60 6.61
N GLN A 659 -45.94 12.45 6.09
CA GLN A 659 -46.67 11.18 6.11
C GLN A 659 -46.01 10.06 6.92
N VAL A 660 -45.01 10.35 7.76
CA VAL A 660 -44.63 9.36 8.78
C VAL A 660 -45.77 9.28 9.78
N ASN A 661 -46.54 8.19 9.66
CA ASN A 661 -47.60 7.81 10.57
C ASN A 661 -47.04 7.75 12.00
N LEU A 662 -47.32 8.78 12.79
CA LEU A 662 -47.30 8.78 14.26
C LEU A 662 -48.34 7.80 14.84
N HIS A 663 -48.51 6.61 14.26
CA HIS A 663 -49.56 5.65 14.60
C HIS A 663 -49.02 4.27 15.02
N GLN A 664 -47.72 4.14 15.29
CA GLN A 664 -47.15 2.87 15.75
C GLN A 664 -46.41 2.90 17.09
N TYR A 665 -46.29 4.06 17.74
CA TYR A 665 -45.86 4.14 19.14
C TYR A 665 -46.93 4.90 19.92
N GLY A 666 -47.81 4.14 20.56
CA GLY A 666 -48.76 4.65 21.52
C GLY A 666 -48.09 4.88 22.87
N GLU A 667 -48.44 6.02 23.46
CA GLU A 667 -48.05 6.58 24.77
C GLU A 667 -46.66 7.22 24.91
#